data_AF-A0A1V5ZS76-F1
#
_entry.id   AF-A0A1V5ZS76-F1
#
_cell.length_a   1.000
_cell.length_b   1.000
_cell.length_c   1.000
_cell.angle_alpha   90.00
_cell.angle_beta   90.00
_cell.angle_gamma   90.00
#
_symmetry.space_group_name_H-M   'P 1'
#
loop_
_entity.id
_entity.type
_entity.pdbx_description
1 polymer ?
#
loop_
_entity_poly.entity_id
_entity_poly.type
_entity_poly.pdbx_seq_one_letter_code
_entity_poly.pdbx_strand_id
1 'polypeptide(L)'
;MLDYNIEDNGDEDSAGEPLEKKPLLGYLIHAIVRGVSMLAGYLKQRIIRLYTFFAKQPEQVYPEPDKTRQICIIGSEGSGKSCLLAGLQILNDATLDSSFDLHHNSKSGRFFHQAADALRRGEWPTGTTQEVIVETEVAFKGKQFLLKLIDYPGEVVRQVFGQYREQKSELLDVIQQAGFILLLIDGEKDFEAPEDRIKRTLYQERLNALIQVIRYRKRQPSYEHVRFAVLITKADSAPESIYAPEKARSYLQRLHPHLLNRLLKHDENLMVFGVSATGGVTSGRDGKPIPPKGLQPQGYESIFDWMAVEEQESLQHTQERLRKLRSDFTRKKLVLGLALAVIIILPIAGFSPVKTWWQITKADAILAGDTAAVGSDSFSRYFSQMKLDRQNAALAQLGENVRGLLENATLVDIIALYQGIAAFSRTLEGKQKETVLAILNSIEANVCDSIASFYDNRDANPDQFLAAADLCLKSIPAGECYEKIKNWKQAFDDAKRDTQLKRVQVAFEQRHNDPQTFLSLAQEYRVEYATHKTADDVGKQMIQLESESEQAIREKHYAQVLETFKNRELEPEAFRSQANSYLSQYEKHESTSEVKKLVKQLTDETKEREVQKHEKAFQTVRDAYNRRGERPKVFLTAATDFAGQYPASPYLDQVLQWRSEMQLEIRAQIAEIDPSSLQGFKMRVNNLKGFLELFPGLENTGEMEVAVHAGDKLIPLLNGGSIPVTVISAGTLTDTYKQRLTIHEFRLEKKGQIAEFNEKHDLPWSLGQAISIKIEVCKGYCFLGNYETVFETTLTGVLAIKELDGVLSRGTDSDYVEGDSFSVQVEIPGFETEEWNALENWIAPGNAWRK
;
A
#
# COMPACT_ATOMS: atom_id res chain seq x y z
N MET A 1 41.29 -14.23 33.81
CA MET A 1 42.56 -14.12 34.55
C MET A 1 42.21 -14.20 36.02
N LEU A 2 42.60 -15.34 36.63
CA LEU A 2 42.78 -15.61 38.06
C LEU A 2 41.53 -15.50 38.96
N ASP A 3 41.28 -16.35 39.93
CA ASP A 3 41.63 -17.73 40.31
C ASP A 3 40.90 -17.90 41.65
N TYR A 4 40.22 -19.02 41.90
CA TYR A 4 39.85 -19.37 43.28
C TYR A 4 40.02 -20.87 43.45
N ASN A 5 41.14 -21.21 44.08
CA ASN A 5 41.45 -22.54 44.58
C ASN A 5 40.63 -22.83 45.84
N ILE A 6 40.16 -24.06 45.88
CA ILE A 6 39.62 -24.75 47.05
C ILE A 6 40.81 -25.44 47.71
N GLU A 7 41.03 -25.22 49.00
CA GLU A 7 41.70 -26.20 49.85
C GLU A 7 40.93 -26.37 51.15
N ASP A 8 40.66 -27.64 51.38
CA ASP A 8 40.03 -28.31 52.50
C ASP A 8 41.14 -28.68 53.49
N ASN A 9 40.93 -28.52 54.78
CA ASN A 9 41.66 -29.24 55.83
C ASN A 9 40.88 -29.16 57.14
N GLY A 10 40.60 -30.33 57.68
CA GLY A 10 39.77 -30.54 58.84
C GLY A 10 40.50 -30.60 60.17
N ASP A 11 39.75 -31.20 61.09
CA ASP A 11 40.07 -31.80 62.39
C ASP A 11 40.04 -30.94 63.66
N GLU A 12 38.91 -31.14 64.34
CA GLU A 12 38.74 -31.68 65.71
C GLU A 12 39.12 -30.88 66.98
N ASP A 13 38.10 -30.89 67.86
CA ASP A 13 38.08 -30.89 69.33
C ASP A 13 38.45 -29.65 70.16
N SER A 14 37.43 -29.11 70.85
CA SER A 14 37.41 -29.04 72.33
C SER A 14 36.09 -28.50 72.89
N ALA A 15 35.80 -28.92 74.11
CA ALA A 15 34.50 -28.97 74.78
C ALA A 15 34.00 -27.66 75.43
N GLY A 16 32.67 -27.50 75.42
CA GLY A 16 31.78 -27.14 76.56
C GLY A 16 31.95 -25.83 77.34
N GLU A 17 30.98 -24.91 77.24
CA GLU A 17 29.95 -24.57 78.26
C GLU A 17 29.10 -23.31 77.90
N PRO A 18 27.94 -23.04 78.53
CA PRO A 18 26.70 -22.66 77.84
C PRO A 18 26.39 -21.15 77.77
N LEU A 19 25.69 -20.75 76.70
CA LEU A 19 25.18 -19.39 76.46
C LEU A 19 23.80 -19.16 77.10
N GLU A 20 23.74 -18.14 77.96
CA GLU A 20 22.53 -17.57 78.54
C GLU A 20 21.54 -17.07 77.48
N LYS A 21 20.25 -17.40 77.68
CA LYS A 21 19.11 -16.94 76.87
C LYS A 21 18.83 -15.45 77.12
N LYS A 22 19.00 -14.62 76.09
CA LYS A 22 18.40 -13.27 75.97
C LYS A 22 17.27 -13.27 74.93
N PRO A 23 16.28 -12.36 75.01
CA PRO A 23 14.92 -12.64 74.55
C PRO A 23 14.78 -12.51 73.03
N LEU A 24 14.58 -13.66 72.38
CA LEU A 24 14.25 -13.84 70.95
C LEU A 24 13.08 -12.96 70.46
N LEU A 25 12.21 -12.50 71.36
CA LEU A 25 11.00 -11.77 70.99
C LEU A 25 11.29 -10.35 70.43
N GLY A 26 12.28 -9.65 70.97
CA GLY A 26 12.63 -8.30 70.50
C GLY A 26 13.24 -8.31 69.10
N TYR A 27 14.10 -9.30 68.82
CA TYR A 27 14.69 -9.50 67.50
C TYR A 27 13.64 -9.95 66.46
N LEU A 28 12.67 -10.77 66.86
CA LEU A 28 11.60 -11.21 65.98
C LEU A 28 10.70 -10.03 65.56
N ILE A 29 10.30 -9.18 66.49
CA ILE A 29 9.48 -7.99 66.20
C ILE A 29 10.27 -7.02 65.30
N HIS A 30 11.54 -6.77 65.60
CA HIS A 30 12.35 -5.88 64.78
C HIS A 30 12.60 -6.44 63.37
N ALA A 31 12.77 -7.76 63.22
CA ALA A 31 12.90 -8.42 61.92
C ALA A 31 11.61 -8.33 61.11
N ILE A 32 10.44 -8.50 61.73
CA ILE A 32 9.13 -8.37 61.08
C ILE A 32 8.92 -6.94 60.60
N VAL A 33 9.19 -5.92 61.43
CA VAL A 33 9.03 -4.51 61.04
C VAL A 33 9.96 -4.11 59.89
N ARG A 34 11.21 -4.61 59.89
CA ARG A 34 12.16 -4.40 58.78
C ARG A 34 11.71 -5.11 57.50
N GLY A 35 11.21 -6.34 57.62
CA GLY A 35 10.68 -7.12 56.49
C GLY A 35 9.48 -6.43 55.85
N VAL A 36 8.53 -5.94 56.64
CA VAL A 36 7.35 -5.20 56.16
C VAL A 36 7.76 -3.89 55.48
N SER A 37 8.73 -3.15 56.03
CA SER A 37 9.22 -1.90 55.42
C SER A 37 9.95 -2.14 54.08
N MET A 38 10.76 -3.19 53.98
CA MET A 38 11.41 -3.57 52.72
C MET A 38 10.40 -4.03 51.67
N LEU A 39 9.40 -4.83 52.08
CA LEU A 39 8.33 -5.29 51.19
C LEU A 39 7.50 -4.10 50.67
N ALA A 40 7.19 -3.13 51.54
CA ALA A 40 6.49 -1.91 51.15
C ALA A 40 7.29 -1.04 50.16
N GLY A 41 8.61 -0.91 50.37
CA GLY A 41 9.51 -0.22 49.44
C GLY A 41 9.57 -0.89 48.07
N TYR A 42 9.67 -2.23 48.06
CA TYR A 42 9.67 -3.03 46.84
C TYR A 42 8.34 -2.94 46.07
N LEU A 43 7.22 -3.06 46.78
CA LEU A 43 5.88 -2.90 46.19
C LEU A 43 5.68 -1.50 45.62
N LYS A 44 6.13 -0.44 46.33
CA LYS A 44 6.05 0.94 45.84
C LYS A 44 6.81 1.13 44.52
N GLN A 45 8.04 0.63 44.42
CA GLN A 45 8.81 0.73 43.15
C GLN A 45 8.18 -0.07 42.02
N ARG A 46 7.65 -1.27 42.31
CA ARG A 46 7.02 -2.13 41.29
C ARG A 46 5.69 -1.54 40.80
N ILE A 47 4.91 -0.93 41.70
CA ILE A 47 3.68 -0.18 41.36
C ILE A 47 4.03 1.05 40.50
N ILE A 48 5.07 1.82 40.87
CA ILE A 48 5.50 2.98 40.07
C ILE A 48 5.89 2.52 38.66
N ARG A 49 6.73 1.49 38.50
CA ARG A 49 7.12 0.97 37.17
C ARG A 49 5.93 0.47 36.35
N LEU A 50 4.98 -0.24 36.98
CA LEU A 50 3.73 -0.65 36.32
C LEU A 50 2.92 0.56 35.89
N TYR A 51 2.81 1.59 36.73
CA TYR A 51 2.09 2.82 36.39
C TYR A 51 2.76 3.58 35.24
N THR A 52 4.09 3.69 35.23
CA THR A 52 4.84 4.34 34.13
C THR A 52 4.75 3.54 32.83
N PHE A 53 4.77 2.21 32.90
CA PHE A 53 4.61 1.33 31.75
C PHE A 53 3.20 1.47 31.13
N PHE A 54 2.15 1.45 31.94
CA PHE A 54 0.78 1.62 31.46
C PHE A 54 0.44 3.06 31.04
N ALA A 55 1.10 4.08 31.60
CA ALA A 55 0.91 5.47 31.20
C ALA A 55 1.57 5.82 29.85
N LYS A 56 2.65 5.11 29.46
CA LYS A 56 3.38 5.38 28.20
C LYS A 56 2.91 4.58 26.97
N GLN A 57 2.17 3.49 27.17
CA GLN A 57 1.69 2.61 26.09
C GLN A 57 0.55 3.16 25.20
N PRO A 58 -0.42 3.96 25.67
CA PRO A 58 -1.57 4.32 24.83
C PRO A 58 -1.24 5.31 23.71
N GLU A 59 -0.21 6.16 23.84
CA GLU A 59 0.09 7.21 22.85
C GLU A 59 0.80 6.73 21.57
N GLN A 60 1.50 5.58 21.59
CA GLN A 60 2.27 5.11 20.43
C GLN A 60 1.57 4.05 19.57
N VAL A 61 0.50 3.43 20.07
CA VAL A 61 -0.14 2.28 19.40
C VAL A 61 -1.47 2.65 18.75
N TYR A 62 -2.11 3.72 19.20
CA TYR A 62 -3.42 4.13 18.68
C TYR A 62 -3.30 5.47 17.97
N PRO A 63 -3.76 5.59 16.71
CA PRO A 63 -3.85 6.88 16.07
C PRO A 63 -4.75 7.78 16.92
N GLU A 64 -4.31 9.03 17.16
CA GLU A 64 -5.15 10.02 17.80
C GLU A 64 -6.48 10.12 17.04
N PRO A 65 -7.62 10.23 17.76
CA PRO A 65 -8.95 10.27 17.13
C PRO A 65 -9.14 11.44 16.15
N ASP A 66 -8.26 12.45 16.19
CA ASP A 66 -8.27 13.61 15.30
C ASP A 66 -7.39 13.46 14.04
N LYS A 67 -6.66 12.35 13.89
CA LYS A 67 -5.84 12.14 12.67
C LYS A 67 -6.71 11.58 11.56
N THR A 68 -7.01 12.44 10.59
CA THR A 68 -7.62 12.11 9.30
C THR A 68 -6.94 10.89 8.70
N ARG A 69 -7.73 9.84 8.39
CA ARG A 69 -7.17 8.62 7.82
C ARG A 69 -6.70 8.86 6.39
N GLN A 70 -5.48 8.40 6.14
CA GLN A 70 -4.85 8.53 4.84
C GLN A 70 -5.33 7.44 3.89
N ILE A 71 -5.84 7.83 2.72
CA ILE A 71 -6.18 6.92 1.61
C ILE A 71 -5.01 6.91 0.62
N CYS A 72 -4.48 5.72 0.32
CA CYS A 72 -3.47 5.49 -0.70
C CYS A 72 -4.07 4.73 -1.89
N ILE A 73 -3.81 5.21 -3.11
CA ILE A 73 -4.32 4.61 -4.34
C ILE A 73 -3.16 4.06 -5.14
N ILE A 74 -3.24 2.79 -5.53
CA ILE A 74 -2.17 2.07 -6.22
C ILE A 74 -2.74 1.36 -7.44
N GLY A 75 -2.13 1.53 -8.60
CA GLY A 75 -2.59 0.92 -9.84
C GLY A 75 -1.51 0.91 -10.92
N SER A 76 -1.63 -0.07 -11.82
CA SER A 76 -0.76 -0.22 -12.99
C SER A 76 -0.87 0.98 -13.95
N GLU A 77 0.00 1.02 -14.96
CA GLU A 77 -0.12 1.99 -16.05
C GLU A 77 -1.45 1.79 -16.80
N GLY A 78 -2.19 2.87 -17.02
CA GLY A 78 -3.47 2.82 -17.72
C GLY A 78 -4.66 2.34 -16.86
N SER A 79 -4.44 1.99 -15.58
CA SER A 79 -5.51 1.62 -14.64
C SER A 79 -6.48 2.75 -14.27
N GLY A 80 -6.34 3.94 -14.87
CA GLY A 80 -7.28 5.04 -14.67
C GLY A 80 -7.11 5.83 -13.38
N LYS A 81 -5.93 5.85 -12.74
CA LYS A 81 -5.66 6.65 -11.53
C LYS A 81 -6.03 8.14 -11.70
N SER A 82 -5.51 8.80 -12.72
CA SER A 82 -5.77 10.22 -12.99
C SER A 82 -7.25 10.46 -13.37
N CYS A 83 -7.88 9.51 -14.08
CA CYS A 83 -9.32 9.55 -14.36
C CYS A 83 -10.17 9.41 -13.09
N LEU A 84 -9.78 8.52 -12.16
CA LEU A 84 -10.47 8.34 -10.87
C LEU A 84 -10.49 9.66 -10.08
N LEU A 85 -9.37 10.39 -10.08
CA LEU A 85 -9.26 11.70 -9.43
C LEU A 85 -10.10 12.76 -10.13
N ALA A 86 -10.09 12.78 -11.45
CA ALA A 86 -10.95 13.65 -12.24
C ALA A 86 -12.43 13.40 -11.93
N GLY A 87 -12.84 12.12 -11.78
CA GLY A 87 -14.20 11.75 -11.40
C GLY A 87 -14.60 12.29 -10.03
N LEU A 88 -13.71 12.23 -9.03
CA LEU A 88 -13.94 12.89 -7.74
C LEU A 88 -14.13 14.41 -7.89
N GLN A 89 -13.28 15.07 -8.68
CA GLN A 89 -13.41 16.51 -8.92
C GLN A 89 -14.71 16.88 -9.62
N ILE A 90 -15.19 16.04 -10.54
CA ILE A 90 -16.48 16.23 -11.20
C ILE A 90 -17.62 16.10 -10.18
N LEU A 91 -17.58 15.10 -9.29
CA LEU A 91 -18.57 14.93 -8.22
C LEU A 91 -18.59 16.12 -7.24
N ASN A 92 -17.49 16.84 -7.07
CA ASN A 92 -17.42 18.05 -6.26
C ASN A 92 -18.03 19.29 -6.94
N ASP A 93 -18.39 19.24 -8.22
CA ASP A 93 -19.04 20.37 -8.87
C ASP A 93 -20.44 20.58 -8.29
N ALA A 94 -20.76 21.82 -7.89
CA ALA A 94 -22.07 22.20 -7.36
C ALA A 94 -23.27 21.92 -8.30
N THR A 95 -23.00 21.57 -9.57
CA THR A 95 -24.02 21.19 -10.54
C THR A 95 -24.54 19.77 -10.36
N LEU A 96 -23.76 18.90 -9.70
CA LEU A 96 -24.18 17.56 -9.34
C LEU A 96 -24.66 17.58 -7.89
N ASP A 97 -25.85 17.05 -7.63
CA ASP A 97 -26.38 16.85 -6.27
C ASP A 97 -25.63 15.68 -5.61
N SER A 98 -24.38 15.94 -5.25
CA SER A 98 -23.43 14.96 -4.75
C SER A 98 -23.07 15.27 -3.29
N SER A 99 -22.79 14.21 -2.52
CA SER A 99 -22.37 14.32 -1.12
C SER A 99 -20.86 14.55 -0.95
N PHE A 100 -20.12 14.76 -2.04
CA PHE A 100 -18.68 14.97 -2.03
C PHE A 100 -18.34 16.46 -2.00
N ASP A 101 -17.46 16.83 -1.08
CA ASP A 101 -16.82 18.14 -1.01
C ASP A 101 -15.29 17.93 -0.97
N LEU A 102 -14.56 18.55 -1.89
CA LEU A 102 -13.11 18.43 -2.02
C LEU A 102 -12.43 19.74 -1.64
N HIS A 103 -11.51 19.68 -0.69
CA HIS A 103 -10.63 20.78 -0.34
C HIS A 103 -9.19 20.41 -0.72
N HIS A 104 -8.67 21.10 -1.74
CA HIS A 104 -7.32 20.88 -2.23
C HIS A 104 -6.41 22.09 -1.99
N ASN A 105 -5.12 21.85 -1.82
CA ASN A 105 -4.12 22.93 -1.89
C ASN A 105 -3.96 23.42 -3.35
N SER A 106 -3.30 24.57 -3.55
CA SER A 106 -3.17 25.20 -4.88
C SER A 106 -2.42 24.34 -5.92
N LYS A 107 -1.55 23.42 -5.50
CA LYS A 107 -0.82 22.52 -6.41
C LYS A 107 -1.71 21.35 -6.84
N SER A 108 -2.32 20.66 -5.87
CA SER A 108 -3.23 19.53 -6.11
C SER A 108 -4.49 19.97 -6.85
N GLY A 109 -5.03 21.16 -6.55
CA GLY A 109 -6.19 21.72 -7.23
C GLY A 109 -5.99 21.88 -8.73
N ARG A 110 -4.83 22.38 -9.16
CA ARG A 110 -4.50 22.50 -10.60
C ARG A 110 -4.53 21.14 -11.29
N PHE A 111 -3.98 20.10 -10.67
CA PHE A 111 -4.01 18.75 -11.21
C PHE A 111 -5.44 18.21 -11.34
N PHE A 112 -6.25 18.32 -10.29
CA PHE A 112 -7.65 17.88 -10.31
C PHE A 112 -8.48 18.61 -11.37
N HIS A 113 -8.37 19.94 -11.44
CA HIS A 113 -9.08 20.75 -12.44
C HIS A 113 -8.65 20.41 -13.87
N GLN A 114 -7.35 20.28 -14.13
CA GLN A 114 -6.86 19.91 -15.47
C GLN A 114 -7.36 18.53 -15.92
N ALA A 115 -7.32 17.54 -15.03
CA ALA A 115 -7.79 16.19 -15.35
C ALA A 115 -9.31 16.15 -15.56
N ALA A 116 -10.09 16.86 -14.73
CA ALA A 116 -11.54 17.00 -14.90
C ALA A 116 -11.90 17.76 -16.18
N ASP A 117 -11.21 18.84 -16.50
CA ASP A 117 -11.44 19.64 -17.70
C ASP A 117 -11.13 18.87 -18.98
N ALA A 118 -10.10 18.01 -18.97
CA ALA A 118 -9.84 17.09 -20.07
C ALA A 118 -11.06 16.19 -20.32
N LEU A 119 -11.59 15.54 -19.27
CA LEU A 119 -12.78 14.69 -19.41
C LEU A 119 -13.98 15.50 -19.92
N ARG A 120 -14.21 16.72 -19.43
CA ARG A 120 -15.31 17.60 -19.88
C ARG A 120 -15.19 17.97 -21.36
N ARG A 121 -13.98 18.09 -21.89
CA ARG A 121 -13.73 18.33 -23.32
C ARG A 121 -13.90 17.09 -24.20
N GLY A 122 -14.20 15.92 -23.61
CA GLY A 122 -14.21 14.65 -24.33
C GLY A 122 -12.79 14.17 -24.65
N GLU A 123 -11.82 14.52 -23.81
CA GLU A 123 -10.42 14.11 -23.92
C GLU A 123 -10.05 13.25 -22.70
N TRP A 124 -9.22 12.22 -22.90
CA TRP A 124 -8.65 11.49 -21.76
C TRP A 124 -7.50 12.31 -21.14
N PRO A 125 -7.39 12.38 -19.80
CA PRO A 125 -6.22 12.96 -19.15
C PRO A 125 -4.93 12.35 -19.70
N THR A 126 -3.91 13.18 -19.89
CA THR A 126 -2.61 12.71 -20.36
C THR A 126 -2.00 11.72 -19.38
N GLY A 127 -1.27 10.73 -19.89
CA GLY A 127 -0.59 9.76 -19.05
C GLY A 127 0.44 10.46 -18.14
N THR A 128 0.45 10.10 -16.87
CA THR A 128 1.35 10.66 -15.86
C THR A 128 2.81 10.30 -16.18
N THR A 129 3.60 11.28 -16.60
CA THR A 129 5.03 11.11 -16.96
C THR A 129 5.98 11.32 -15.78
N GLN A 130 5.55 12.07 -14.76
CA GLN A 130 6.32 12.37 -13.55
C GLN A 130 5.51 12.02 -12.31
N GLU A 131 6.19 11.67 -11.21
CA GLU A 131 5.54 11.42 -9.94
C GLU A 131 4.91 12.72 -9.40
N VAL A 132 3.60 12.71 -9.19
CA VAL A 132 2.85 13.83 -8.62
C VAL A 132 2.23 13.38 -7.31
N ILE A 133 2.68 13.98 -6.20
CA ILE A 133 1.99 13.83 -4.91
C ILE A 133 0.79 14.78 -4.90
N VAL A 134 -0.39 14.19 -4.75
CA VAL A 134 -1.67 14.86 -4.68
C VAL A 134 -2.21 14.69 -3.26
N GLU A 135 -2.44 15.80 -2.57
CA GLU A 135 -3.02 15.82 -1.23
C GLU A 135 -4.31 16.64 -1.29
N THR A 136 -5.42 16.00 -0.92
CA THR A 136 -6.73 16.64 -0.84
C THR A 136 -7.50 16.09 0.35
N GLU A 137 -8.26 16.94 1.00
CA GLU A 137 -9.27 16.51 1.96
C GLU A 137 -10.56 16.22 1.19
N VAL A 138 -11.19 15.11 1.53
CA VAL A 138 -12.48 14.68 0.98
C VAL A 138 -13.48 14.65 2.12
N ALA A 139 -14.46 15.54 2.09
CA ALA A 139 -15.63 15.48 2.95
C ALA A 139 -16.74 14.69 2.23
N PHE A 140 -17.24 13.64 2.87
CA PHE A 140 -18.33 12.81 2.36
C PHE A 140 -19.31 12.49 3.47
N LYS A 141 -20.59 12.88 3.28
CA LYS A 141 -21.67 12.72 4.28
C LYS A 141 -21.27 13.18 5.69
N GLY A 142 -20.52 14.28 5.78
CA GLY A 142 -20.04 14.88 7.03
C GLY A 142 -18.80 14.21 7.66
N LYS A 143 -18.21 13.20 7.01
CA LYS A 143 -16.92 12.60 7.43
C LYS A 143 -15.79 13.14 6.58
N GLN A 144 -14.63 13.39 7.18
CA GLN A 144 -13.45 13.92 6.49
C GLN A 144 -12.39 12.84 6.34
N PHE A 145 -11.88 12.69 5.12
CA PHE A 145 -10.79 11.78 4.78
C PHE A 145 -9.63 12.58 4.20
N LEU A 146 -8.39 12.24 4.55
CA LEU A 146 -7.22 12.79 3.88
C LEU A 146 -6.82 11.85 2.74
N LEU A 147 -7.13 12.24 1.52
CA LEU A 147 -6.66 11.54 0.34
C LEU A 147 -5.26 12.03 0.02
N LYS A 148 -4.26 11.19 0.31
CA LYS A 148 -2.87 11.42 -0.11
C LYS A 148 -2.48 10.36 -1.10
N LEU A 149 -2.49 10.79 -2.35
CA LEU A 149 -2.22 9.97 -3.51
C LEU A 149 -0.86 10.33 -4.07
N ILE A 150 -0.13 9.31 -4.51
CA ILE A 150 1.04 9.49 -5.36
C ILE A 150 0.65 8.98 -6.73
N ASP A 151 0.50 9.88 -7.69
CA ASP A 151 0.29 9.51 -9.08
C ASP A 151 1.65 9.31 -9.71
N TYR A 152 2.08 8.05 -9.81
CA TYR A 152 3.33 7.67 -10.44
C TYR A 152 3.08 7.09 -11.83
N PRO A 153 4.07 7.20 -12.74
CA PRO A 153 4.11 6.40 -13.95
C PRO A 153 4.04 4.92 -13.54
N GLY A 154 3.10 4.14 -14.10
CA GLY A 154 2.78 2.80 -13.59
C GLY A 154 3.96 1.82 -13.50
N GLU A 155 5.05 2.10 -14.19
CA GLU A 155 6.33 1.37 -14.12
C GLU A 155 7.00 1.43 -12.74
N VAL A 156 6.80 2.52 -11.98
CA VAL A 156 7.46 2.75 -10.67
C VAL A 156 7.04 1.69 -9.65
N VAL A 157 5.75 1.32 -9.57
CA VAL A 157 5.31 0.22 -8.67
C VAL A 157 5.96 -1.11 -9.04
N ARG A 158 6.13 -1.38 -10.35
CA ARG A 158 6.80 -2.60 -10.81
C ARG A 158 8.28 -2.57 -10.44
N GLN A 159 8.94 -1.41 -10.49
CA GLN A 159 10.33 -1.26 -10.07
C GLN A 159 10.49 -1.44 -8.55
N VAL A 160 9.68 -0.73 -7.76
CA VAL A 160 9.74 -0.75 -6.27
C VAL A 160 9.41 -2.11 -5.69
N PHE A 161 8.37 -2.78 -6.19
CA PHE A 161 7.92 -4.09 -5.68
C PHE A 161 8.37 -5.28 -6.54
N GLY A 162 9.16 -5.03 -7.59
CA GLY A 162 9.79 -6.04 -8.44
C GLY A 162 11.10 -6.57 -7.86
N GLN A 163 12.04 -6.97 -8.74
CA GLN A 163 13.32 -7.54 -8.33
C GLN A 163 14.33 -6.50 -7.81
N TYR A 164 14.04 -5.20 -7.93
CA TYR A 164 14.96 -4.11 -7.57
C TYR A 164 14.62 -3.56 -6.17
N ARG A 165 15.29 -4.11 -5.14
CA ARG A 165 14.96 -3.87 -3.71
C ARG A 165 15.61 -2.63 -3.06
N GLU A 166 16.39 -1.83 -3.76
CA GLU A 166 17.34 -0.92 -3.10
C GLU A 166 16.95 0.56 -3.02
N GLN A 167 15.80 0.98 -3.55
CA GLN A 167 15.39 2.39 -3.45
C GLN A 167 14.30 2.60 -2.39
N LYS A 168 14.61 3.43 -1.38
CA LYS A 168 13.59 4.04 -0.51
C LYS A 168 12.80 5.06 -1.34
N SER A 169 11.68 4.64 -1.88
CA SER A 169 10.74 5.53 -2.56
C SER A 169 9.77 6.15 -1.55
N GLU A 170 9.38 7.41 -1.78
CA GLU A 170 8.32 8.13 -1.04
C GLU A 170 6.99 7.34 -1.03
N LEU A 171 6.79 6.51 -2.05
CA LEU A 171 5.71 5.53 -2.14
C LEU A 171 5.63 4.58 -0.93
N LEU A 172 6.76 4.09 -0.42
CA LEU A 172 6.76 3.20 0.74
C LEU A 172 6.30 3.92 2.01
N ASP A 173 6.69 5.18 2.18
CA ASP A 173 6.29 6.00 3.32
C ASP A 173 4.77 6.28 3.27
N VAL A 174 4.23 6.56 2.08
CA VAL A 174 2.78 6.73 1.89
C VAL A 174 2.02 5.44 2.16
N ILE A 175 2.51 4.30 1.68
CA ILE A 175 1.90 2.98 1.98
C ILE A 175 1.94 2.68 3.48
N GLN A 176 3.03 3.04 4.16
CA GLN A 176 3.20 2.82 5.59
C GLN A 176 2.22 3.65 6.42
N GLN A 177 1.94 4.89 6.01
CA GLN A 177 1.05 5.81 6.72
C GLN A 177 -0.44 5.61 6.35
N ALA A 178 -0.73 4.94 5.24
CA ALA A 178 -2.09 4.67 4.78
C ALA A 178 -2.93 3.87 5.79
N GLY A 179 -4.15 4.35 6.04
CA GLY A 179 -5.22 3.61 6.73
C GLY A 179 -6.10 2.82 5.76
N PHE A 180 -6.23 3.30 4.52
CA PHE A 180 -6.92 2.62 3.43
C PHE A 180 -5.99 2.50 2.22
N ILE A 181 -5.94 1.32 1.61
CA ILE A 181 -5.16 1.07 0.39
C ILE A 181 -6.11 0.55 -0.70
N LEU A 182 -6.24 1.32 -1.78
CA LEU A 182 -7.11 1.05 -2.92
C LEU A 182 -6.26 0.53 -4.10
N LEU A 183 -6.47 -0.72 -4.49
CA LEU A 183 -5.75 -1.40 -5.57
C LEU A 183 -6.57 -1.33 -6.86
N LEU A 184 -6.15 -0.53 -7.82
CA LEU A 184 -6.84 -0.33 -9.09
C LEU A 184 -6.46 -1.40 -10.10
N ILE A 185 -7.47 -1.95 -10.76
CA ILE A 185 -7.38 -2.91 -11.85
C ILE A 185 -8.21 -2.36 -13.02
N ASP A 186 -7.66 -2.39 -14.23
CA ASP A 186 -8.36 -2.00 -15.46
C ASP A 186 -9.33 -3.11 -15.87
N GLY A 187 -10.64 -2.85 -15.79
CA GLY A 187 -11.67 -3.85 -16.12
C GLY A 187 -11.66 -4.33 -17.58
N GLU A 188 -10.99 -3.62 -18.48
CA GLU A 188 -10.82 -4.03 -19.89
C GLU A 188 -9.45 -4.70 -20.07
N LYS A 189 -8.38 -3.98 -19.76
CA LYS A 189 -7.01 -4.41 -20.13
C LYS A 189 -6.46 -5.50 -19.23
N ASP A 190 -6.78 -5.46 -17.94
CA ASP A 190 -6.25 -6.44 -16.98
C ASP A 190 -7.13 -7.72 -16.96
N PHE A 191 -8.25 -7.74 -17.67
CA PHE A 191 -9.10 -8.93 -17.79
C PHE A 191 -8.95 -9.68 -19.13
N GLU A 192 -8.43 -9.02 -20.16
CA GLU A 192 -8.00 -9.70 -21.38
C GLU A 192 -6.77 -10.57 -21.09
N ALA A 193 -6.95 -11.90 -21.11
CA ALA A 193 -5.82 -12.83 -21.06
C ALA A 193 -4.95 -12.61 -22.30
N PRO A 194 -3.71 -12.12 -22.17
CA PRO A 194 -2.94 -11.78 -23.35
C PRO A 194 -2.57 -13.07 -24.10
N GLU A 195 -2.89 -13.14 -25.40
CA GLU A 195 -2.45 -14.24 -26.27
C GLU A 195 -0.91 -14.29 -26.37
N ASP A 196 -0.29 -13.11 -26.36
CA ASP A 196 1.15 -12.93 -26.39
C ASP A 196 1.78 -13.26 -25.03
N ARG A 197 2.79 -14.14 -25.07
CA ARG A 197 3.56 -14.57 -23.89
C ARG A 197 4.24 -13.39 -23.18
N ILE A 198 4.74 -12.39 -23.90
CA ILE A 198 5.41 -11.21 -23.31
C ILE A 198 4.39 -10.40 -22.50
N LYS A 199 3.23 -10.13 -23.09
CA LYS A 199 2.13 -9.41 -22.42
C LYS A 199 1.61 -10.18 -21.21
N ARG A 200 1.58 -11.51 -21.27
CA ARG A 200 1.19 -12.37 -20.13
C ARG A 200 2.18 -12.28 -18.97
N THR A 201 3.48 -12.20 -19.23
CA THR A 201 4.50 -11.98 -18.19
C THR A 201 4.33 -10.61 -17.54
N LEU A 202 4.22 -9.55 -18.35
CA LEU A 202 3.99 -8.18 -17.85
C LEU A 202 2.72 -8.07 -17.01
N TYR A 203 1.65 -8.74 -17.45
CA TYR A 203 0.41 -8.84 -16.70
C TYR A 203 0.61 -9.52 -15.33
N GLN A 204 1.29 -10.66 -15.29
CA GLN A 204 1.59 -11.35 -14.03
C GLN A 204 2.46 -10.51 -13.09
N GLU A 205 3.43 -9.76 -13.63
CA GLU A 205 4.27 -8.86 -12.84
C GLU A 205 3.46 -7.73 -12.20
N ARG A 206 2.54 -7.10 -12.94
CA ARG A 206 1.64 -6.07 -12.42
C ARG A 206 0.79 -6.60 -11.26
N LEU A 207 0.16 -7.76 -11.44
CA LEU A 207 -0.64 -8.40 -10.39
C LEU A 207 0.20 -8.80 -9.18
N ASN A 208 1.41 -9.31 -9.41
CA ASN A 208 2.33 -9.65 -8.35
C ASN A 208 2.72 -8.41 -7.55
N ALA A 209 2.95 -7.26 -8.20
CA ALA A 209 3.27 -6.01 -7.51
C ALA A 209 2.13 -5.58 -6.56
N LEU A 210 0.86 -5.65 -6.98
CA LEU A 210 -0.29 -5.37 -6.11
C LEU A 210 -0.34 -6.31 -4.89
N ILE A 211 -0.06 -7.60 -5.08
CA ILE A 211 0.02 -8.56 -3.97
C ILE A 211 1.19 -8.23 -3.03
N GLN A 212 2.33 -7.77 -3.56
CA GLN A 212 3.47 -7.40 -2.75
C GLN A 212 3.20 -6.16 -1.89
N VAL A 213 2.38 -5.22 -2.33
CA VAL A 213 1.92 -4.10 -1.50
C VAL A 213 1.19 -4.61 -0.26
N ILE A 214 0.23 -5.53 -0.43
CA ILE A 214 -0.52 -6.13 0.70
C ILE A 214 0.46 -6.82 1.65
N ARG A 215 1.38 -7.64 1.11
CA ARG A 215 2.38 -8.37 1.91
C ARG A 215 3.31 -7.43 2.66
N TYR A 216 3.79 -6.38 2.00
CA TYR A 216 4.67 -5.38 2.59
C TYR A 216 3.96 -4.71 3.77
N ARG A 217 2.73 -4.25 3.57
CA ARG A 217 1.99 -3.58 4.65
C ARG A 217 1.62 -4.53 5.79
N LYS A 218 1.29 -5.80 5.49
CA LYS A 218 1.03 -6.86 6.48
C LYS A 218 2.21 -7.19 7.40
N ARG A 219 3.44 -6.96 6.95
CA ARG A 219 4.63 -7.19 7.77
C ARG A 219 4.92 -6.08 8.77
N GLN A 220 4.21 -4.94 8.67
CA GLN A 220 4.43 -3.81 9.55
C GLN A 220 3.61 -3.97 10.86
N PRO A 221 4.16 -3.58 12.03
CA PRO A 221 3.47 -3.72 13.32
C PRO A 221 2.11 -3.00 13.40
N SER A 222 1.93 -1.94 12.60
CA SER A 222 0.70 -1.14 12.54
C SER A 222 -0.36 -1.68 11.56
N TYR A 223 -0.23 -2.93 11.10
CA TYR A 223 -1.11 -3.49 10.08
C TYR A 223 -2.57 -3.64 10.52
N GLU A 224 -2.85 -3.93 11.79
CA GLU A 224 -4.20 -4.33 12.26
C GLU A 224 -5.33 -3.34 11.87
N HIS A 225 -4.97 -2.09 11.59
CA HIS A 225 -5.90 -1.01 11.29
C HIS A 225 -6.00 -0.66 9.80
N VAL A 226 -5.22 -1.31 8.93
CA VAL A 226 -5.26 -1.03 7.49
C VAL A 226 -6.37 -1.84 6.84
N ARG A 227 -7.05 -1.23 5.88
CA ARG A 227 -8.07 -1.86 5.06
C ARG A 227 -7.68 -1.83 3.58
N PHE A 228 -7.90 -2.93 2.89
CA PHE A 228 -7.61 -3.08 1.46
C PHE A 228 -8.90 -3.21 0.68
N ALA A 229 -8.93 -2.57 -0.48
CA ALA A 229 -9.98 -2.76 -1.45
C ALA A 229 -9.40 -2.87 -2.86
N VAL A 230 -10.07 -3.62 -3.72
CA VAL A 230 -9.82 -3.68 -5.16
C VAL A 230 -10.85 -2.82 -5.87
N LEU A 231 -10.39 -1.93 -6.75
CA LEU A 231 -11.25 -1.09 -7.58
C LEU A 231 -11.13 -1.55 -9.02
N ILE A 232 -12.21 -2.11 -9.55
CA ILE A 232 -12.37 -2.43 -10.97
C ILE A 232 -12.75 -1.13 -11.67
N THR A 233 -11.75 -0.50 -12.27
CA THR A 233 -11.93 0.75 -13.01
C THR A 233 -12.54 0.50 -14.38
N LYS A 234 -13.12 1.56 -14.96
CA LYS A 234 -13.91 1.50 -16.20
C LYS A 234 -15.08 0.51 -16.08
N ALA A 235 -15.73 0.47 -14.92
CA ALA A 235 -16.84 -0.44 -14.68
C ALA A 235 -18.02 -0.26 -15.67
N ASP A 236 -18.07 0.86 -16.38
CA ASP A 236 -19.02 1.13 -17.45
C ASP A 236 -18.82 0.27 -18.71
N SER A 237 -17.66 -0.37 -18.88
CA SER A 237 -17.44 -1.34 -19.97
C SER A 237 -17.95 -2.75 -19.64
N ALA A 238 -18.31 -3.01 -18.37
CA ALA A 238 -18.84 -4.30 -17.98
C ALA A 238 -20.24 -4.52 -18.61
N PRO A 239 -20.56 -5.75 -19.05
CA PRO A 239 -21.87 -6.06 -19.66
C PRO A 239 -23.05 -5.94 -18.67
N GLU A 240 -22.75 -5.89 -17.38
CA GLU A 240 -23.71 -5.75 -16.29
C GLU A 240 -23.22 -4.68 -15.31
N SER A 241 -24.14 -4.00 -14.63
CA SER A 241 -23.78 -3.00 -13.62
C SER A 241 -23.09 -3.65 -12.41
N ILE A 242 -21.81 -3.33 -12.21
CA ILE A 242 -20.97 -3.85 -11.12
C ILE A 242 -20.67 -2.83 -10.00
N TYR A 243 -21.40 -1.72 -9.92
CA TYR A 243 -21.15 -0.66 -8.91
C TYR A 243 -21.47 -1.07 -7.45
N ALA A 244 -22.27 -2.12 -7.26
CA ALA A 244 -22.50 -2.70 -5.93
C ALA A 244 -21.34 -3.64 -5.56
N PRO A 245 -20.81 -3.60 -4.32
CA PRO A 245 -19.61 -4.36 -3.94
C PRO A 245 -19.73 -5.88 -4.18
N GLU A 246 -20.90 -6.46 -3.89
CA GLU A 246 -21.18 -7.89 -4.06
C GLU A 246 -21.19 -8.29 -5.54
N LYS A 247 -21.69 -7.39 -6.40
CA LYS A 247 -21.69 -7.56 -7.85
C LYS A 247 -20.28 -7.45 -8.42
N ALA A 248 -19.50 -6.45 -7.99
CA ALA A 248 -18.09 -6.31 -8.37
C ALA A 248 -17.27 -7.54 -7.98
N ARG A 249 -17.46 -8.05 -6.76
CA ARG A 249 -16.79 -9.27 -6.29
C ARG A 249 -17.20 -10.49 -7.11
N SER A 250 -18.49 -10.65 -7.38
CA SER A 250 -19.00 -11.75 -8.22
C SER A 250 -18.47 -11.68 -9.65
N TYR A 251 -18.38 -10.47 -10.21
CA TYR A 251 -17.80 -10.21 -11.51
C TYR A 251 -16.33 -10.62 -11.58
N LEU A 252 -15.51 -10.18 -10.61
CA LEU A 252 -14.10 -10.56 -10.52
C LEU A 252 -13.93 -12.07 -10.26
N GLN A 253 -14.78 -12.67 -9.42
CA GLN A 253 -14.77 -14.11 -9.16
C GLN A 253 -15.06 -14.92 -10.42
N ARG A 254 -15.98 -14.44 -11.28
CA ARG A 254 -16.37 -15.10 -12.53
C ARG A 254 -15.28 -15.00 -13.58
N LEU A 255 -14.68 -13.83 -13.76
CA LEU A 255 -13.66 -13.60 -14.79
C LEU A 255 -12.27 -14.09 -14.37
N HIS A 256 -11.85 -13.81 -13.13
CA HIS A 256 -10.50 -14.10 -12.63
C HIS A 256 -10.51 -14.72 -11.23
N PRO A 257 -11.08 -15.93 -11.06
CA PRO A 257 -11.17 -16.60 -9.76
C PRO A 257 -9.81 -16.79 -9.09
N HIS A 258 -8.77 -17.07 -9.89
CA HIS A 258 -7.41 -17.25 -9.36
C HIS A 258 -6.82 -15.96 -8.79
N LEU A 259 -7.10 -14.80 -9.40
CA LEU A 259 -6.62 -13.52 -8.91
C LEU A 259 -7.30 -13.19 -7.58
N LEU A 260 -8.63 -13.29 -7.54
CA LEU A 260 -9.39 -13.04 -6.32
C LEU A 260 -8.96 -13.97 -5.19
N ASN A 261 -8.83 -15.28 -5.45
CA ASN A 261 -8.35 -16.25 -4.46
C ASN A 261 -6.95 -15.92 -3.94
N ARG A 262 -6.03 -15.45 -4.80
CA ARG A 262 -4.69 -15.03 -4.39
C ARG A 262 -4.72 -13.79 -3.51
N LEU A 263 -5.58 -12.82 -3.84
CA LEU A 263 -5.76 -11.61 -3.03
C LEU A 263 -6.41 -11.94 -1.68
N LEU A 264 -7.46 -12.77 -1.66
CA LEU A 264 -8.15 -13.21 -0.45
C LEU A 264 -7.27 -14.06 0.47
N LYS A 265 -6.35 -14.87 -0.09
CA LYS A 265 -5.32 -15.56 0.70
C LYS A 265 -4.43 -14.57 1.46
N HIS A 266 -4.26 -13.37 0.92
CA HIS A 266 -3.49 -12.31 1.55
C HIS A 266 -4.32 -11.39 2.39
N ASP A 267 -5.62 -11.20 2.16
CA ASP A 267 -6.54 -10.48 3.04
C ASP A 267 -7.97 -10.99 2.87
N GLU A 268 -8.49 -11.70 3.88
CA GLU A 268 -9.82 -12.33 3.81
C GLU A 268 -10.97 -11.31 3.78
N ASN A 269 -10.73 -10.12 4.34
CA ASN A 269 -11.68 -9.01 4.41
C ASN A 269 -11.54 -8.03 3.23
N LEU A 270 -10.85 -8.42 2.17
CA LEU A 270 -10.68 -7.59 0.99
C LEU A 270 -12.03 -7.28 0.33
N MET A 271 -12.32 -5.99 0.19
CA MET A 271 -13.50 -5.51 -0.53
C MET A 271 -13.20 -5.33 -2.02
N VAL A 272 -14.24 -5.41 -2.85
CA VAL A 272 -14.14 -5.20 -4.30
C VAL A 272 -15.23 -4.22 -4.73
N PHE A 273 -14.88 -3.20 -5.49
CA PHE A 273 -15.79 -2.16 -5.97
C PHE A 273 -15.63 -1.98 -7.48
N GLY A 274 -16.74 -1.75 -8.19
CA GLY A 274 -16.71 -1.25 -9.56
C GLY A 274 -16.80 0.27 -9.56
N VAL A 275 -15.95 0.94 -10.34
CA VAL A 275 -15.95 2.41 -10.44
C VAL A 275 -15.78 2.87 -11.89
N SER A 276 -16.52 3.90 -12.27
CA SER A 276 -16.37 4.58 -13.57
C SER A 276 -16.17 6.07 -13.33
N ALA A 277 -15.10 6.63 -13.87
CA ALA A 277 -14.81 8.05 -13.77
C ALA A 277 -15.73 8.92 -14.65
N THR A 278 -16.30 8.34 -15.70
CA THR A 278 -17.06 9.07 -16.72
C THR A 278 -18.53 8.68 -16.75
N GLY A 279 -18.91 7.52 -16.20
CA GLY A 279 -20.27 6.96 -16.26
C GLY A 279 -20.61 6.30 -17.59
N GLY A 280 -19.62 6.13 -18.46
CA GLY A 280 -19.79 5.65 -19.82
C GLY A 280 -18.71 6.15 -20.77
N VAL A 281 -18.74 5.64 -21.99
CA VAL A 281 -17.90 6.09 -23.11
C VAL A 281 -18.76 6.33 -24.34
N THR A 282 -18.33 7.27 -25.19
CA THR A 282 -18.93 7.54 -26.49
C THR A 282 -17.91 7.36 -27.60
N SER A 283 -18.33 7.03 -28.81
CA SER A 283 -17.41 6.94 -29.94
C SER A 283 -17.08 8.34 -30.47
N GLY A 284 -15.80 8.68 -30.51
CA GLY A 284 -15.28 9.86 -31.18
C GLY A 284 -15.42 9.78 -32.70
N ARG A 285 -15.04 10.85 -33.40
CA ARG A 285 -15.10 10.92 -34.87
C ARG A 285 -14.22 9.87 -35.57
N ASP A 286 -13.15 9.44 -34.91
CA ASP A 286 -12.21 8.41 -35.37
C ASP A 286 -12.62 6.99 -34.91
N GLY A 287 -13.80 6.85 -34.29
CA GLY A 287 -14.29 5.59 -33.73
C GLY A 287 -13.66 5.20 -32.40
N LYS A 288 -12.69 5.96 -31.88
CA LYS A 288 -12.08 5.67 -30.57
C LYS A 288 -13.01 6.05 -29.42
N PRO A 289 -12.97 5.34 -28.29
CA PRO A 289 -13.75 5.72 -27.12
C PRO A 289 -13.24 7.05 -26.57
N ILE A 290 -14.16 7.97 -26.33
CA ILE A 290 -13.94 9.27 -25.67
C ILE A 290 -14.95 9.45 -24.53
N PRO A 291 -14.63 10.27 -23.51
CA PRO A 291 -15.58 10.62 -22.46
C PRO A 291 -16.86 11.26 -23.02
N PRO A 292 -18.05 10.94 -22.49
CA PRO A 292 -19.31 11.58 -22.86
C PRO A 292 -19.33 13.04 -22.37
N LYS A 293 -20.07 13.91 -23.05
CA LYS A 293 -20.26 15.32 -22.62
C LYS A 293 -21.02 15.44 -21.29
N GLY A 294 -21.93 14.52 -20.99
CA GLY A 294 -22.66 14.45 -19.74
C GLY A 294 -22.00 13.44 -18.79
N LEU A 295 -20.86 13.83 -18.21
CA LEU A 295 -20.11 12.97 -17.30
C LEU A 295 -20.97 12.63 -16.08
N GLN A 296 -21.06 11.34 -15.75
CA GLN A 296 -21.79 10.84 -14.58
C GLN A 296 -20.90 9.83 -13.85
N PRO A 297 -19.87 10.27 -13.11
CA PRO A 297 -19.03 9.36 -12.34
C PRO A 297 -19.89 8.46 -11.44
N GLN A 298 -19.59 7.16 -11.38
CA GLN A 298 -20.41 6.16 -10.68
C GLN A 298 -19.55 5.21 -9.83
N GLY A 299 -20.08 4.79 -8.68
CA GLY A 299 -19.47 3.80 -7.80
C GLY A 299 -18.57 4.37 -6.70
N TYR A 300 -18.38 5.69 -6.65
CA TYR A 300 -17.57 6.35 -5.62
C TYR A 300 -18.24 6.26 -4.24
N GLU A 301 -19.56 6.45 -4.18
CA GLU A 301 -20.34 6.46 -2.95
C GLU A 301 -20.16 5.15 -2.17
N SER A 302 -20.22 4.00 -2.85
CA SER A 302 -20.01 2.67 -2.25
C SER A 302 -18.65 2.54 -1.56
N ILE A 303 -17.60 3.15 -2.16
CA ILE A 303 -16.23 3.10 -1.63
C ILE A 303 -16.15 3.93 -0.34
N PHE A 304 -16.67 5.15 -0.36
CA PHE A 304 -16.60 6.06 0.79
C PHE A 304 -17.58 5.70 1.90
N ASP A 305 -18.75 5.13 1.57
CA ASP A 305 -19.67 4.55 2.55
C ASP A 305 -19.01 3.39 3.31
N TRP A 306 -18.27 2.52 2.61
CA TRP A 306 -17.50 1.46 3.27
C TRP A 306 -16.41 2.02 4.19
N MET A 307 -15.59 2.97 3.72
CA MET A 307 -14.56 3.60 4.55
C MET A 307 -15.15 4.26 5.80
N ALA A 308 -16.28 4.95 5.64
CA ALA A 308 -17.02 5.57 6.71
C ALA A 308 -17.46 4.56 7.79
N VAL A 309 -17.97 3.39 7.38
CA VAL A 309 -18.37 2.32 8.30
C VAL A 309 -17.16 1.73 9.02
N GLU A 310 -16.10 1.39 8.29
CA GLU A 310 -14.86 0.83 8.87
C GLU A 310 -14.20 1.77 9.87
N GLU A 311 -14.20 3.07 9.59
CA GLU A 311 -13.69 4.07 10.52
C GLU A 311 -14.51 4.12 11.80
N GLN A 312 -15.83 4.09 11.69
CA GLN A 312 -16.73 4.10 12.84
C GLN A 312 -16.58 2.83 13.70
N GLU A 313 -16.50 1.66 13.07
CA GLU A 313 -16.28 0.39 13.78
C GLU A 313 -14.90 0.37 14.46
N SER A 314 -13.86 0.85 13.79
CA SER A 314 -12.53 0.97 14.38
C SER A 314 -12.51 1.93 15.57
N LEU A 315 -13.24 3.04 15.52
CA LEU A 315 -13.39 3.96 16.64
C LEU A 315 -14.15 3.29 17.80
N GLN A 316 -15.26 2.61 17.53
CA GLN A 316 -16.04 1.90 18.54
C GLN A 316 -15.22 0.80 19.23
N HIS A 317 -14.50 -0.02 18.47
CA HIS A 317 -13.64 -1.06 19.02
C HIS A 317 -12.49 -0.48 19.86
N THR A 318 -11.92 0.66 19.43
CA THR A 318 -10.90 1.38 20.20
C THR A 318 -11.47 1.93 21.51
N GLN A 319 -12.66 2.54 21.46
CA GLN A 319 -13.38 3.02 22.65
C GLN A 319 -13.74 1.88 23.60
N GLU A 320 -14.17 0.72 23.09
CA GLU A 320 -14.49 -0.45 23.90
C GLU A 320 -13.24 -1.05 24.55
N ARG A 321 -12.13 -1.15 23.82
CA ARG A 321 -10.82 -1.54 24.39
C ARG A 321 -10.38 -0.58 25.48
N LEU A 322 -10.49 0.73 25.26
CA LEU A 322 -10.17 1.73 26.28
C LEU A 322 -11.11 1.63 27.49
N ARG A 323 -12.40 1.34 27.27
CA ARG A 323 -13.38 1.12 28.34
C ARG A 323 -13.05 -0.14 29.16
N LYS A 324 -12.68 -1.25 28.50
CA LYS A 324 -12.22 -2.50 29.15
C LYS A 324 -10.93 -2.28 29.93
N LEU A 325 -9.95 -1.59 29.35
CA LEU A 325 -8.71 -1.23 30.04
C LEU A 325 -8.98 -0.34 31.25
N ARG A 326 -9.89 0.63 31.14
CA ARG A 326 -10.30 1.49 32.26
C ARG A 326 -11.04 0.70 33.33
N SER A 327 -11.93 -0.22 32.97
CA SER A 327 -12.63 -1.08 33.94
C SER A 327 -11.67 -2.03 34.65
N ASP A 328 -10.73 -2.61 33.92
CA ASP A 328 -9.72 -3.51 34.47
C ASP A 328 -8.76 -2.77 35.38
N PHE A 329 -8.37 -1.55 35.01
CA PHE A 329 -7.56 -0.68 35.84
C PHE A 329 -8.29 -0.27 37.12
N THR A 330 -9.60 0.03 37.03
CA THR A 330 -10.44 0.36 38.18
C THR A 330 -10.63 -0.84 39.11
N ARG A 331 -10.90 -2.03 38.54
CA ARG A 331 -10.98 -3.30 39.29
C ARG A 331 -9.66 -3.64 39.97
N LYS A 332 -8.53 -3.50 39.27
CA LYS A 332 -7.19 -3.75 39.84
C LYS A 332 -6.86 -2.72 40.94
N LYS A 333 -7.21 -1.45 40.78
CA LYS A 333 -7.08 -0.43 41.85
C LYS A 333 -7.95 -0.76 43.06
N LEU A 334 -9.19 -1.22 42.84
CA LEU A 334 -10.11 -1.59 43.91
C LEU A 334 -9.65 -2.85 44.65
N VAL A 335 -9.17 -3.87 43.94
CA VAL A 335 -8.59 -5.09 44.52
C VAL A 335 -7.30 -4.77 45.28
N LEU A 336 -6.44 -3.91 44.73
CA LEU A 336 -5.21 -3.48 45.41
C LEU A 336 -5.52 -2.64 46.66
N GLY A 337 -6.52 -1.75 46.58
CA GLY A 337 -7.01 -0.95 47.71
C GLY A 337 -7.66 -1.81 48.80
N LEU A 338 -8.48 -2.80 48.42
CA LEU A 338 -9.05 -3.78 49.35
C LEU A 338 -7.98 -4.68 49.94
N ALA A 339 -7.01 -5.16 49.16
CA ALA A 339 -5.90 -5.95 49.68
C ALA A 339 -5.06 -5.14 50.67
N LEU A 340 -4.77 -3.87 50.39
CA LEU A 340 -4.10 -2.96 51.32
C LEU A 340 -4.95 -2.70 52.57
N ALA A 341 -6.26 -2.48 52.43
CA ALA A 341 -7.17 -2.30 53.56
C ALA A 341 -7.24 -3.57 54.43
N VAL A 342 -7.33 -4.75 53.83
CA VAL A 342 -7.33 -6.06 54.50
C VAL A 342 -6.00 -6.29 55.22
N ILE A 343 -4.86 -6.01 54.58
CA ILE A 343 -3.52 -6.17 55.16
C ILE A 343 -3.25 -5.17 56.27
N ILE A 344 -3.82 -3.95 56.21
CA ILE A 344 -3.61 -2.91 57.23
C ILE A 344 -4.61 -3.05 58.38
N ILE A 345 -5.90 -3.33 58.08
CA ILE A 345 -6.99 -3.30 59.05
C ILE A 345 -7.16 -4.64 59.78
N LEU A 346 -6.96 -5.79 59.12
CA LEU A 346 -7.15 -7.10 59.80
C LEU A 346 -6.14 -7.37 60.92
N PRO A 347 -4.85 -6.96 60.84
CA PRO A 347 -3.94 -7.08 61.97
C PRO A 347 -4.29 -6.14 63.13
N ILE A 348 -4.90 -4.99 62.84
CA ILE A 348 -5.35 -4.02 63.85
C ILE A 348 -6.65 -4.50 64.54
N ALA A 349 -7.49 -5.28 63.84
CA ALA A 349 -8.80 -5.72 64.32
C ALA A 349 -8.90 -7.20 64.79
N GLY A 350 -7.86 -8.03 64.59
CA GLY A 350 -7.79 -9.38 65.17
C GLY A 350 -8.64 -10.49 64.52
N PHE A 351 -9.07 -10.35 63.25
CA PHE A 351 -9.95 -11.32 62.58
C PHE A 351 -9.24 -12.32 61.64
N SER A 352 -9.76 -13.56 61.57
CA SER A 352 -9.25 -14.67 60.73
C SER A 352 -9.79 -14.61 59.27
N PRO A 353 -8.92 -14.68 58.23
CA PRO A 353 -9.29 -14.43 56.82
C PRO A 353 -10.28 -15.40 56.16
N VAL A 354 -10.46 -16.61 56.70
CA VAL A 354 -11.15 -17.72 56.01
C VAL A 354 -12.68 -17.59 56.00
N LYS A 355 -13.28 -17.01 57.05
CA LYS A 355 -14.74 -16.91 57.18
C LYS A 355 -15.36 -15.86 56.25
N THR A 356 -14.62 -14.81 55.92
CA THR A 356 -15.11 -13.69 55.12
C THR A 356 -15.18 -14.03 53.63
N TRP A 357 -14.29 -14.92 53.16
CA TRP A 357 -14.26 -15.40 51.77
C TRP A 357 -15.49 -16.23 51.40
N TRP A 358 -16.07 -16.94 52.38
CA TRP A 358 -17.27 -17.78 52.21
C TRP A 358 -18.57 -17.00 51.99
N GLN A 359 -18.67 -15.74 52.44
CA GLN A 359 -19.88 -14.95 52.26
C GLN A 359 -19.97 -14.25 50.90
N ILE A 360 -18.83 -14.02 50.25
CA ILE A 360 -18.75 -13.32 48.95
C ILE A 360 -19.22 -14.25 47.82
N THR A 361 -18.89 -15.54 47.85
CA THR A 361 -19.30 -16.53 46.84
C THR A 361 -20.80 -16.85 46.86
N LYS A 362 -21.50 -16.54 47.96
CA LYS A 362 -22.94 -16.78 48.13
C LYS A 362 -23.80 -15.73 47.41
N ALA A 363 -23.26 -14.54 47.15
CA ALA A 363 -23.98 -13.43 46.51
C ALA A 363 -24.00 -13.55 44.97
N ASP A 364 -22.92 -14.06 44.36
CA ASP A 364 -22.80 -14.17 42.89
C ASP A 364 -23.72 -15.25 42.30
N ALA A 365 -23.98 -16.33 43.04
CA ALA A 365 -24.82 -17.43 42.57
C ALA A 365 -26.32 -17.08 42.48
N ILE A 366 -26.77 -16.07 43.21
CA ILE A 366 -28.19 -15.68 43.27
C ILE A 366 -28.57 -14.71 42.13
N LEU A 367 -27.59 -14.02 41.53
CA LEU A 367 -27.83 -13.00 40.51
C LEU A 367 -27.81 -13.52 39.07
N ALA A 368 -27.39 -14.76 38.80
CA ALA A 368 -27.09 -15.22 37.44
C ALA A 368 -28.19 -16.03 36.72
N GLY A 369 -29.23 -16.54 37.40
CA GLY A 369 -30.46 -17.05 36.75
C GLY A 369 -30.30 -18.07 35.61
N ASP A 370 -29.31 -18.96 35.64
CA ASP A 370 -28.97 -19.86 34.53
C ASP A 370 -29.16 -21.34 34.91
N THR A 371 -30.14 -22.03 34.31
CA THR A 371 -30.52 -23.42 34.66
C THR A 371 -29.70 -24.50 33.96
N ALA A 372 -28.80 -24.15 33.04
CA ALA A 372 -27.90 -25.10 32.37
C ALA A 372 -26.66 -25.47 33.21
N ALA A 373 -26.46 -24.80 34.36
CA ALA A 373 -25.35 -25.06 35.28
C ALA A 373 -25.83 -25.71 36.59
N VAL A 374 -26.73 -26.70 36.52
CA VAL A 374 -26.92 -27.61 37.65
C VAL A 374 -25.90 -28.73 37.52
N GLY A 375 -24.66 -28.46 37.96
CA GLY A 375 -23.62 -29.49 38.04
C GLY A 375 -24.14 -30.72 38.82
N SER A 376 -23.67 -31.92 38.47
CA SER A 376 -24.08 -33.20 39.06
C SER A 376 -24.12 -33.19 40.60
N ASP A 377 -23.30 -32.34 41.23
CA ASP A 377 -23.27 -32.09 42.68
C ASP A 377 -24.58 -31.52 43.26
N SER A 378 -25.34 -30.72 42.50
CA SER A 378 -26.57 -30.08 42.96
C SER A 378 -27.76 -31.04 42.90
N PHE A 379 -27.84 -31.89 41.86
CA PHE A 379 -28.81 -32.98 41.77
C PHE A 379 -28.49 -34.08 42.78
N SER A 380 -27.21 -34.41 42.97
CA SER A 380 -26.75 -35.37 43.99
C SER A 380 -27.12 -34.93 45.42
N ARG A 381 -26.99 -33.63 45.74
CA ARG A 381 -27.42 -33.06 47.03
C ARG A 381 -28.94 -33.05 47.23
N TYR A 382 -29.73 -32.91 46.17
CA TYR A 382 -31.19 -33.01 46.24
C TYR A 382 -31.67 -34.46 46.36
N PHE A 383 -31.07 -35.37 45.58
CA PHE A 383 -31.39 -36.79 45.57
C PHE A 383 -31.08 -37.44 46.93
N SER A 384 -29.95 -37.09 47.56
CA SER A 384 -29.56 -37.55 48.90
C SER A 384 -30.47 -37.09 50.05
N GLN A 385 -31.36 -36.11 49.82
CA GLN A 385 -32.35 -35.64 50.80
C GLN A 385 -33.70 -36.39 50.72
N MET A 386 -33.92 -37.25 49.72
CA MET A 386 -35.15 -38.05 49.61
C MET A 386 -35.14 -39.26 50.56
N LYS A 387 -36.33 -39.67 51.05
CA LYS A 387 -36.48 -40.94 51.77
C LYS A 387 -36.12 -42.13 50.86
N LEU A 388 -35.42 -43.12 51.41
CA LEU A 388 -34.87 -44.30 50.71
C LEU A 388 -35.89 -45.02 49.82
N ASP A 389 -37.14 -45.17 50.28
CA ASP A 389 -38.20 -45.84 49.53
C ASP A 389 -38.60 -45.09 48.24
N ARG A 390 -38.54 -43.75 48.25
CA ARG A 390 -38.80 -42.93 47.06
C ARG A 390 -37.62 -42.93 46.09
N GLN A 391 -36.39 -43.02 46.60
CA GLN A 391 -35.20 -43.17 45.77
C GLN A 391 -35.24 -44.50 45.00
N ASN A 392 -35.63 -45.59 45.67
CA ASN A 392 -35.72 -46.91 45.05
C ASN A 392 -36.84 -46.99 43.98
N ALA A 393 -38.01 -46.39 44.23
CA ALA A 393 -39.09 -46.31 43.24
C ALA A 393 -38.69 -45.47 42.01
N ALA A 394 -38.00 -44.34 42.22
CA ALA A 394 -37.50 -43.51 41.13
C ALA A 394 -36.42 -44.21 40.28
N LEU A 395 -35.54 -45.01 40.91
CA LEU A 395 -34.53 -45.80 40.19
C LEU A 395 -35.14 -46.96 39.39
N ALA A 396 -36.18 -47.61 39.91
CA ALA A 396 -36.92 -48.64 39.16
C ALA A 396 -37.59 -48.04 37.91
N GLN A 397 -38.22 -46.88 38.05
CA GLN A 397 -38.85 -46.17 36.93
C GLN A 397 -37.85 -45.61 35.93
N LEU A 398 -36.67 -45.17 36.39
CA LEU A 398 -35.54 -44.81 35.51
C LEU A 398 -35.11 -46.01 34.65
N GLY A 399 -35.06 -47.22 35.23
CA GLY A 399 -34.74 -48.44 34.50
C GLY A 399 -35.73 -48.77 33.37
N GLU A 400 -37.04 -48.62 33.61
CA GLU A 400 -38.05 -48.81 32.56
C GLU A 400 -37.99 -47.74 31.47
N ASN A 401 -37.78 -46.47 31.85
CA ASN A 401 -37.67 -45.37 30.89
C ASN A 401 -36.42 -45.49 30.01
N VAL A 402 -35.29 -45.90 30.57
CA VAL A 402 -34.05 -46.16 29.80
C VAL A 402 -34.26 -47.29 28.80
N ARG A 403 -34.96 -48.36 29.19
CA ARG A 403 -35.27 -49.47 28.26
C ARG A 403 -36.10 -49.00 27.06
N GLY A 404 -37.14 -48.19 27.27
CA GLY A 404 -37.95 -47.64 26.18
C GLY A 404 -37.21 -46.63 25.29
N LEU A 405 -36.24 -45.88 25.84
CA LEU A 405 -35.41 -44.95 25.06
C LEU A 405 -34.42 -45.67 24.14
N LEU A 406 -33.89 -46.82 24.55
CA LEU A 406 -32.88 -47.56 23.79
C LEU A 406 -33.43 -48.16 22.48
N GLU A 407 -34.74 -48.41 22.38
CA GLU A 407 -35.35 -49.02 21.20
C GLU A 407 -35.32 -48.12 19.94
N ASN A 408 -35.15 -46.80 20.10
CA ASN A 408 -35.17 -45.84 19.00
C ASN A 408 -33.96 -44.86 18.99
N ALA A 409 -32.96 -45.09 19.84
CA ALA A 409 -31.82 -44.19 20.00
C ALA A 409 -30.72 -44.43 18.95
N THR A 410 -30.05 -43.36 18.49
CA THR A 410 -28.83 -43.52 17.67
C THR A 410 -27.64 -43.95 18.54
N LEU A 411 -26.60 -44.52 17.94
CA LEU A 411 -25.38 -44.92 18.68
C LEU A 411 -24.78 -43.75 19.48
N VAL A 412 -24.86 -42.52 18.96
CA VAL A 412 -24.39 -41.30 19.66
C VAL A 412 -25.25 -41.02 20.90
N ASP A 413 -26.57 -41.16 20.79
CA ASP A 413 -27.50 -40.96 21.91
C ASP A 413 -27.28 -42.02 23.00
N ILE A 414 -27.03 -43.28 22.62
CA ILE A 414 -26.76 -44.38 23.54
C ILE A 414 -25.44 -44.14 24.30
N ILE A 415 -24.39 -43.65 23.63
CA ILE A 415 -23.10 -43.33 24.28
C ILE A 415 -23.23 -42.13 25.23
N ALA A 416 -23.94 -41.07 24.82
CA ALA A 416 -24.18 -39.92 25.70
C ALA A 416 -24.97 -40.31 26.96
N LEU A 417 -25.99 -41.17 26.79
CA LEU A 417 -26.76 -41.73 27.90
C LEU A 417 -25.88 -42.58 28.83
N TYR A 418 -25.01 -43.43 28.27
CA TYR A 418 -24.05 -44.23 29.03
C TYR A 418 -23.14 -43.34 29.89
N GLN A 419 -22.52 -42.31 29.30
CA GLN A 419 -21.61 -41.40 30.00
C GLN A 419 -22.32 -40.64 31.15
N GLY A 420 -23.55 -40.19 30.93
CA GLY A 420 -24.36 -39.53 31.95
C GLY A 420 -24.69 -40.45 33.13
N ILE A 421 -25.14 -41.67 32.86
CA ILE A 421 -25.48 -42.66 33.90
C ILE A 421 -24.21 -43.15 34.62
N ALA A 422 -23.08 -43.28 33.92
CA ALA A 422 -21.80 -43.67 34.51
C ALA A 422 -21.22 -42.58 35.44
N ALA A 423 -21.40 -41.30 35.10
CA ALA A 423 -21.03 -40.21 36.01
C ALA A 423 -21.94 -40.20 37.26
N PHE A 424 -23.24 -40.44 37.09
CA PHE A 424 -24.20 -40.53 38.19
C PHE A 424 -23.91 -41.70 39.13
N SER A 425 -23.56 -42.88 38.61
CA SER A 425 -23.29 -44.09 39.41
C SER A 425 -22.13 -43.92 40.39
N ARG A 426 -21.15 -43.05 40.07
CA ARG A 426 -20.02 -42.71 40.96
C ARG A 426 -20.44 -41.97 42.22
N THR A 427 -21.61 -41.34 42.21
CA THR A 427 -22.15 -40.59 43.36
C THR A 427 -23.04 -41.43 44.28
N LEU A 428 -23.30 -42.70 43.91
CA LEU A 428 -24.20 -43.59 44.63
C LEU A 428 -23.43 -44.62 45.47
N GLU A 429 -24.05 -45.09 46.54
CA GLU A 429 -23.51 -46.12 47.44
C GLU A 429 -24.54 -47.26 47.66
N GLY A 430 -24.07 -48.45 48.05
CA GLY A 430 -24.91 -49.61 48.37
C GLY A 430 -25.80 -50.08 47.21
N LYS A 431 -27.04 -50.53 47.54
CA LYS A 431 -28.00 -51.11 46.59
C LYS A 431 -28.39 -50.21 45.41
N GLN A 432 -28.29 -48.89 45.59
CA GLN A 432 -28.58 -47.91 44.53
C GLN A 432 -27.52 -47.98 43.43
N LYS A 433 -26.25 -48.10 43.82
CA LYS A 433 -25.14 -48.29 42.89
C LYS A 433 -25.27 -49.60 42.12
N GLU A 434 -25.65 -50.68 42.79
CA GLU A 434 -25.89 -51.99 42.14
C GLU A 434 -26.98 -51.91 41.06
N THR A 435 -28.08 -51.20 41.36
CA THR A 435 -29.18 -51.02 40.40
C THR A 435 -28.75 -50.21 39.18
N VAL A 436 -27.98 -49.12 39.38
CA VAL A 436 -27.48 -48.30 38.27
C VAL A 436 -26.39 -49.02 37.46
N LEU A 437 -25.55 -49.85 38.10
CA LEU A 437 -24.59 -50.70 37.40
C LEU A 437 -25.28 -51.75 36.52
N ALA A 438 -26.41 -52.31 36.96
CA ALA A 438 -27.21 -53.21 36.13
C ALA A 438 -27.77 -52.51 34.88
N ILE A 439 -28.18 -51.24 35.00
CA ILE A 439 -28.62 -50.42 33.85
C ILE A 439 -27.45 -50.16 32.90
N LEU A 440 -26.27 -49.80 33.42
CA LEU A 440 -25.07 -49.58 32.60
C LEU A 440 -24.67 -50.84 31.82
N ASN A 441 -24.71 -52.01 32.45
CA ASN A 441 -24.43 -53.29 31.76
C ASN A 441 -25.43 -53.57 30.62
N SER A 442 -26.70 -53.20 30.80
CA SER A 442 -27.71 -53.34 29.74
C SER A 442 -27.48 -52.37 28.58
N ILE A 443 -26.93 -51.18 28.84
CA ILE A 443 -26.56 -50.21 27.80
C ILE A 443 -25.32 -50.71 27.04
N GLU A 444 -24.31 -51.24 27.74
CA GLU A 444 -23.10 -51.80 27.11
C GLU A 444 -23.42 -52.95 26.15
N ALA A 445 -24.34 -53.84 26.52
CA ALA A 445 -24.79 -54.92 25.64
C ALA A 445 -25.38 -54.38 24.32
N ASN A 446 -26.26 -53.37 24.40
CA ASN A 446 -26.88 -52.75 23.22
C ASN A 446 -25.86 -52.00 22.33
N VAL A 447 -24.85 -51.35 22.94
CA VAL A 447 -23.77 -50.73 22.16
C VAL A 447 -22.96 -51.80 21.42
N CYS A 448 -22.70 -52.94 22.06
CA CYS A 448 -22.01 -54.05 21.41
C CYS A 448 -22.77 -54.60 20.21
N ASP A 449 -24.07 -54.85 20.37
CA ASP A 449 -24.91 -55.38 19.29
C ASP A 449 -25.05 -54.38 18.13
N SER A 450 -25.12 -53.08 18.44
CA SER A 450 -25.13 -52.02 17.43
C SER A 450 -23.84 -51.99 16.61
N ILE A 451 -22.67 -52.08 17.25
CA ILE A 451 -21.39 -52.14 16.53
C ILE A 451 -21.22 -53.44 15.76
N ALA A 452 -21.72 -54.57 16.28
CA ALA A 452 -21.70 -55.84 15.57
C ALA A 452 -22.41 -55.71 14.21
N SER A 453 -23.57 -55.05 14.19
CA SER A 453 -24.31 -54.77 12.96
C SER A 453 -23.54 -53.88 11.96
N PHE A 454 -22.79 -52.88 12.45
CA PHE A 454 -21.90 -52.09 11.60
C PHE A 454 -20.72 -52.91 11.06
N TYR A 455 -20.15 -53.80 11.87
CA TYR A 455 -19.06 -54.67 11.47
C TYR A 455 -19.49 -55.69 10.40
N ASP A 456 -20.70 -56.23 10.49
CA ASP A 456 -21.25 -57.13 9.47
C ASP A 456 -21.50 -56.42 8.13
N ASN A 457 -21.74 -55.10 8.16
CA ASN A 457 -21.93 -54.24 6.98
C ASN A 457 -20.68 -53.43 6.57
N ARG A 458 -19.50 -53.77 7.08
CA ARG A 458 -18.27 -52.97 6.93
C ARG A 458 -17.82 -52.72 5.50
N ASP A 459 -18.16 -53.60 4.56
CA ASP A 459 -17.79 -53.47 3.14
C ASP A 459 -18.58 -52.34 2.43
N ALA A 460 -19.74 -51.94 2.96
CA ALA A 460 -20.58 -50.90 2.37
C ALA A 460 -20.24 -49.48 2.86
N ASN A 461 -19.67 -49.34 4.08
CA ASN A 461 -19.39 -48.03 4.67
C ASN A 461 -18.23 -48.09 5.70
N PRO A 462 -16.98 -48.25 5.24
CA PRO A 462 -15.83 -48.57 6.09
C PRO A 462 -15.46 -47.44 7.06
N ASP A 463 -15.57 -46.18 6.63
CA ASP A 463 -15.25 -45.00 7.45
C ASP A 463 -16.25 -44.81 8.60
N GLN A 464 -17.52 -45.18 8.39
CA GLN A 464 -18.56 -45.10 9.42
C GLN A 464 -18.31 -46.13 10.52
N PHE A 465 -17.90 -47.36 10.17
CA PHE A 465 -17.52 -48.38 11.14
C PHE A 465 -16.34 -47.95 12.00
N LEU A 466 -15.26 -47.43 11.39
CA LEU A 466 -14.07 -46.99 12.12
C LEU A 466 -14.36 -45.82 13.07
N ALA A 467 -15.14 -44.83 12.63
CA ALA A 467 -15.55 -43.70 13.46
C ALA A 467 -16.42 -44.14 14.65
N ALA A 468 -17.35 -45.07 14.44
CA ALA A 468 -18.21 -45.64 15.48
C ALA A 468 -17.41 -46.46 16.51
N ALA A 469 -16.48 -47.30 16.04
CA ALA A 469 -15.60 -48.11 16.90
C ALA A 469 -14.70 -47.22 17.76
N ASP A 470 -14.09 -46.17 17.20
CA ASP A 470 -13.25 -45.23 17.96
C ASP A 470 -14.03 -44.44 19.01
N LEU A 471 -15.26 -44.02 18.69
CA LEU A 471 -16.12 -43.32 19.64
C LEU A 471 -16.48 -44.21 20.83
N CYS A 472 -16.76 -45.50 20.59
CA CYS A 472 -17.08 -46.47 21.63
C CYS A 472 -15.87 -46.85 22.49
N LEU A 473 -14.71 -47.09 21.88
CA LEU A 473 -13.48 -47.39 22.62
C LEU A 473 -13.03 -46.23 23.53
N LYS A 474 -13.36 -44.98 23.19
CA LYS A 474 -13.10 -43.81 24.06
C LYS A 474 -14.09 -43.66 25.21
N SER A 475 -15.28 -44.23 25.08
CA SER A 475 -16.43 -43.92 25.95
C SER A 475 -16.81 -45.05 26.90
N ILE A 476 -16.51 -46.29 26.55
CA ILE A 476 -16.84 -47.49 27.32
C ILE A 476 -15.59 -47.95 28.09
N PRO A 477 -15.69 -48.25 29.40
CA PRO A 477 -14.59 -48.80 30.17
C PRO A 477 -14.15 -50.17 29.64
N ALA A 478 -12.91 -50.54 29.95
CA ALA A 478 -12.35 -51.83 29.54
C ALA A 478 -13.13 -53.01 30.16
N GLY A 479 -13.81 -53.76 29.31
CA GLY A 479 -14.65 -54.92 29.63
C GLY A 479 -14.85 -55.82 28.40
N GLU A 480 -15.78 -56.77 28.46
CA GLU A 480 -15.98 -57.74 27.36
C GLU A 480 -16.36 -57.07 26.04
N CYS A 481 -17.24 -56.06 26.08
CA CYS A 481 -17.65 -55.36 24.87
C CYS A 481 -16.51 -54.53 24.25
N TYR A 482 -15.71 -53.88 25.09
CA TYR A 482 -14.53 -53.13 24.66
C TYR A 482 -13.55 -54.02 23.89
N GLU A 483 -13.24 -55.22 24.41
CA GLU A 483 -12.33 -56.15 23.73
C GLU A 483 -12.91 -56.70 22.42
N LYS A 484 -14.22 -56.91 22.32
CA LYS A 484 -14.88 -57.28 21.04
C LYS A 484 -14.74 -56.18 19.99
N ILE A 485 -15.08 -54.94 20.35
CA ILE A 485 -14.98 -53.78 19.43
C ILE A 485 -13.54 -53.56 18.98
N LYS A 486 -12.59 -53.69 19.90
CA LYS A 486 -11.15 -53.59 19.63
C LYS A 486 -10.68 -54.67 18.66
N ASN A 487 -11.10 -55.92 18.85
CA ASN A 487 -10.75 -57.02 17.94
C ASN A 487 -11.35 -56.85 16.54
N TRP A 488 -12.59 -56.36 16.44
CA TRP A 488 -13.23 -56.05 15.16
C TRP A 488 -12.52 -54.92 14.42
N LYS A 489 -12.16 -53.84 15.13
CA LYS A 489 -11.37 -52.75 14.55
C LYS A 489 -10.02 -53.27 14.03
N GLN A 490 -9.32 -54.09 14.82
CA GLN A 490 -8.03 -54.67 14.45
C GLN A 490 -8.13 -55.55 13.19
N ALA A 491 -9.13 -56.44 13.12
CA ALA A 491 -9.34 -57.31 11.96
C ALA A 491 -9.66 -56.51 10.68
N PHE A 492 -10.37 -55.39 10.82
CA PHE A 492 -10.67 -54.49 9.70
C PHE A 492 -9.40 -53.77 9.19
N ASP A 493 -8.59 -53.24 10.12
CA ASP A 493 -7.32 -52.59 9.80
C ASP A 493 -6.31 -53.57 9.14
N ASP A 494 -6.36 -54.86 9.49
CA ASP A 494 -5.55 -55.91 8.84
C ASP A 494 -6.01 -56.18 7.39
N ALA A 495 -7.32 -56.27 7.13
CA ALA A 495 -7.87 -56.52 5.79
C ALA A 495 -7.63 -55.35 4.80
N LYS A 496 -7.71 -54.10 5.29
CA LYS A 496 -7.39 -52.91 4.48
C LYS A 496 -5.93 -52.91 4.02
N ARG A 497 -5.01 -53.32 4.91
CA ARG A 497 -3.57 -53.44 4.63
C ARG A 497 -3.27 -54.42 3.50
N ASP A 498 -3.86 -55.62 3.54
CA ASP A 498 -3.65 -56.65 2.50
C ASP A 498 -4.09 -56.17 1.10
N THR A 499 -5.13 -55.34 1.04
CA THR A 499 -5.65 -54.79 -0.22
C THR A 499 -4.73 -53.72 -0.81
N GLN A 500 -4.16 -52.85 0.03
CA GLN A 500 -3.23 -51.82 -0.41
C GLN A 500 -1.87 -52.40 -0.83
N LEU A 501 -1.38 -53.43 -0.12
CA LEU A 501 -0.13 -54.12 -0.45
C LEU A 501 -0.18 -54.71 -1.87
N LYS A 502 -1.31 -55.32 -2.25
CA LYS A 502 -1.55 -55.83 -3.61
C LYS A 502 -1.53 -54.72 -4.68
N ARG A 503 -2.05 -53.53 -4.39
CA ARG A 503 -2.05 -52.40 -5.35
C ARG A 503 -0.65 -51.87 -5.60
N VAL A 504 0.16 -51.74 -4.55
CA VAL A 504 1.56 -51.32 -4.66
C VAL A 504 2.39 -52.33 -5.43
N GLN A 505 2.15 -53.63 -5.22
CA GLN A 505 2.87 -54.69 -5.91
C GLN A 505 2.59 -54.69 -7.43
N VAL A 506 1.34 -54.45 -7.84
CA VAL A 506 0.98 -54.28 -9.26
C VAL A 506 1.63 -53.03 -9.86
N ALA A 507 1.65 -51.90 -9.15
CA ALA A 507 2.31 -50.68 -9.63
C ALA A 507 3.83 -50.83 -9.75
N PHE A 508 4.45 -51.59 -8.83
CA PHE A 508 5.87 -51.90 -8.85
C PHE A 508 6.29 -52.70 -10.09
N GLU A 509 5.49 -53.66 -10.52
CA GLU A 509 5.74 -54.44 -11.75
C GLU A 509 5.69 -53.56 -13.02
N GLN A 510 5.01 -52.42 -12.99
CA GLN A 510 4.82 -51.51 -14.13
C GLN A 510 5.77 -50.29 -14.16
N ARG A 511 6.66 -50.13 -13.16
CA ARG A 511 7.45 -48.91 -12.92
C ARG A 511 8.33 -48.43 -14.09
N HIS A 512 8.78 -49.32 -14.97
CA HIS A 512 9.64 -48.95 -16.11
C HIS A 512 8.87 -48.24 -17.23
N ASN A 513 7.55 -48.43 -17.29
CA ASN A 513 6.70 -47.83 -18.32
C ASN A 513 6.06 -46.51 -17.85
N ASP A 514 5.82 -46.39 -16.54
CA ASP A 514 5.21 -45.21 -15.94
C ASP A 514 5.82 -44.91 -14.54
N PRO A 515 7.02 -44.31 -14.50
CA PRO A 515 7.71 -44.03 -13.23
C PRO A 515 7.02 -42.95 -12.39
N GLN A 516 6.15 -42.11 -12.99
CA GLN A 516 5.39 -41.08 -12.28
C GLN A 516 4.24 -41.68 -11.47
N THR A 517 3.47 -42.59 -12.07
CA THR A 517 2.40 -43.32 -11.38
C THR A 517 2.96 -44.19 -10.25
N PHE A 518 4.11 -44.82 -10.46
CA PHE A 518 4.81 -45.55 -9.40
C PHE A 518 5.22 -44.64 -8.23
N LEU A 519 5.80 -43.47 -8.49
CA LEU A 519 6.22 -42.52 -7.46
C LEU A 519 5.03 -41.99 -6.64
N SER A 520 3.91 -41.68 -7.30
CA SER A 520 2.67 -41.26 -6.64
C SER A 520 2.18 -42.32 -5.65
N LEU A 521 2.10 -43.58 -6.09
CA LEU A 521 1.59 -44.69 -5.27
C LEU A 521 2.56 -45.08 -4.15
N ALA A 522 3.88 -44.99 -4.39
CA ALA A 522 4.89 -45.23 -3.37
C ALA A 522 4.85 -44.17 -2.25
N GLN A 523 4.68 -42.89 -2.60
CA GLN A 523 4.56 -41.80 -1.63
C GLN A 523 3.27 -41.89 -0.79
N GLU A 524 2.14 -42.23 -1.41
CA GLU A 524 0.87 -42.46 -0.72
C GLU A 524 1.01 -43.59 0.31
N TYR A 525 1.63 -44.70 -0.10
CA TYR A 525 1.89 -45.84 0.76
C TYR A 525 2.85 -45.53 1.92
N ARG A 526 3.85 -44.67 1.69
CA ARG A 526 4.82 -44.24 2.70
C ARG A 526 4.19 -43.43 3.84
N VAL A 527 3.25 -42.53 3.53
CA VAL A 527 2.54 -41.72 4.54
C VAL A 527 1.69 -42.61 5.45
N GLU A 528 1.06 -43.65 4.89
CA GLU A 528 0.20 -44.56 5.63
C GLU A 528 0.99 -45.51 6.55
N TYR A 529 2.22 -45.88 6.17
CA TYR A 529 3.06 -46.85 6.90
C TYR A 529 4.06 -46.23 7.90
N ALA A 530 4.39 -44.94 7.80
CA ALA A 530 5.30 -44.26 8.73
C ALA A 530 4.83 -44.29 10.20
N THR A 531 3.58 -44.69 10.45
CA THR A 531 2.96 -44.82 11.77
C THR A 531 3.16 -46.18 12.44
N HIS A 532 3.65 -47.21 11.72
CA HIS A 532 3.75 -48.59 12.22
C HIS A 532 5.19 -49.11 12.36
N LYS A 533 5.52 -49.62 13.55
CA LYS A 533 6.88 -49.93 14.03
C LYS A 533 7.52 -51.20 13.42
N THR A 534 6.82 -51.97 12.59
CA THR A 534 7.23 -53.31 12.13
C THR A 534 7.52 -53.42 10.63
N ALA A 535 7.77 -52.32 9.94
CA ALA A 535 7.83 -52.24 8.46
C ALA A 535 9.23 -51.97 7.87
N ASP A 536 10.28 -52.49 8.49
CA ASP A 536 11.63 -51.95 8.26
C ASP A 536 12.28 -52.38 6.93
N ASP A 537 11.91 -53.55 6.38
CA ASP A 537 12.55 -54.07 5.16
C ASP A 537 11.82 -53.65 3.86
N VAL A 538 10.49 -53.65 3.86
CA VAL A 538 9.69 -53.19 2.71
C VAL A 538 9.83 -51.67 2.52
N GLY A 539 9.87 -50.91 3.63
CA GLY A 539 10.09 -49.46 3.59
C GLY A 539 11.45 -49.08 3.01
N LYS A 540 12.52 -49.81 3.36
CA LYS A 540 13.88 -49.58 2.81
C LYS A 540 13.94 -49.85 1.31
N GLN A 541 13.31 -50.93 0.84
CA GLN A 541 13.25 -51.23 -0.59
C GLN A 541 12.47 -50.16 -1.36
N MET A 542 11.33 -49.69 -0.83
CA MET A 542 10.57 -48.62 -1.49
C MET A 542 11.34 -47.29 -1.55
N ILE A 543 12.07 -46.91 -0.50
CA ILE A 543 12.90 -45.69 -0.50
C ILE A 543 14.00 -45.76 -1.57
N GLN A 544 14.65 -46.91 -1.69
CA GLN A 544 15.68 -47.13 -2.72
C GLN A 544 15.09 -47.00 -4.14
N LEU A 545 13.92 -47.59 -4.35
CA LEU A 545 13.23 -47.59 -5.65
C LEU A 545 12.62 -46.23 -6.02
N GLU A 546 12.14 -45.47 -5.03
CA GLU A 546 11.75 -44.07 -5.18
C GLU A 546 12.95 -43.26 -5.68
N SER A 547 14.10 -43.40 -5.03
CA SER A 547 15.33 -42.70 -5.40
C SER A 547 15.77 -43.02 -6.84
N GLU A 548 15.73 -44.29 -7.24
CA GLU A 548 16.08 -44.73 -8.60
C GLU A 548 15.09 -44.20 -9.65
N SER A 549 13.79 -44.22 -9.36
CA SER A 549 12.75 -43.74 -10.28
C SER A 549 12.80 -42.21 -10.45
N GLU A 550 13.03 -41.48 -9.35
CA GLU A 550 13.24 -40.04 -9.42
C GLU A 550 14.50 -39.70 -10.22
N GLN A 551 15.59 -40.47 -10.07
CA GLN A 551 16.81 -40.26 -10.85
C GLN A 551 16.56 -40.46 -12.35
N ALA A 552 15.85 -41.52 -12.75
CA ALA A 552 15.54 -41.79 -14.15
C ALA A 552 14.65 -40.69 -14.79
N ILE A 553 13.64 -40.19 -14.05
CA ILE A 553 12.81 -39.06 -14.51
C ILE A 553 13.68 -37.80 -14.70
N ARG A 554 14.58 -37.52 -13.75
CA ARG A 554 15.48 -36.37 -13.80
C ARG A 554 16.44 -36.44 -15.00
N GLU A 555 17.03 -37.61 -15.26
CA GLU A 555 17.95 -37.82 -16.40
C GLU A 555 17.24 -37.66 -17.76
N LYS A 556 16.03 -38.19 -17.91
CA LYS A 556 15.22 -38.03 -19.12
C LYS A 556 14.84 -36.57 -19.37
N HIS A 557 14.44 -35.85 -18.32
CA HIS A 557 14.12 -34.42 -18.40
C HIS A 557 15.36 -33.59 -18.77
N TYR A 558 16.52 -33.94 -18.21
CA TYR A 558 17.79 -33.27 -18.51
C TYR A 558 18.19 -33.40 -19.99
N ALA A 559 18.04 -34.60 -20.58
CA ALA A 559 18.34 -34.83 -21.99
C ALA A 559 17.45 -33.98 -22.93
N GLN A 560 16.14 -33.89 -22.66
CA GLN A 560 15.22 -33.06 -23.45
C GLN A 560 15.55 -31.57 -23.38
N VAL A 561 16.01 -31.10 -22.21
CA VAL A 561 16.38 -29.70 -22.00
C VAL A 561 17.64 -29.34 -22.77
N LEU A 562 18.66 -30.21 -22.73
CA LEU A 562 19.88 -30.06 -23.52
C LEU A 562 19.60 -30.01 -25.02
N GLU A 563 18.71 -30.86 -25.52
CA GLU A 563 18.29 -30.87 -26.93
C GLU A 563 17.54 -29.58 -27.30
N THR A 564 16.67 -29.09 -26.41
CA THR A 564 15.95 -27.83 -26.60
C THR A 564 16.90 -26.63 -26.67
N PHE A 565 17.95 -26.62 -25.84
CA PHE A 565 18.96 -25.56 -25.84
C PHE A 565 19.87 -25.60 -27.07
N LYS A 566 20.16 -26.79 -27.63
CA LYS A 566 20.96 -26.92 -28.85
C LYS A 566 20.21 -26.47 -30.11
N ASN A 567 18.89 -26.60 -30.14
CA ASN A 567 18.09 -26.47 -31.36
C ASN A 567 17.35 -25.13 -31.53
N ARG A 568 17.53 -24.13 -30.64
CA ARG A 568 16.83 -22.85 -30.75
C ARG A 568 17.75 -21.64 -30.80
N GLU A 569 17.50 -20.77 -31.80
CA GLU A 569 17.82 -19.35 -31.75
C GLU A 569 16.84 -18.67 -30.78
N LEU A 570 17.12 -18.70 -29.48
CA LEU A 570 16.35 -17.93 -28.49
C LEU A 570 16.95 -16.54 -28.32
N GLU A 571 16.08 -15.55 -28.14
CA GLU A 571 16.46 -14.22 -27.69
C GLU A 571 17.25 -14.28 -26.36
N PRO A 572 18.34 -13.49 -26.21
CA PRO A 572 19.26 -13.46 -25.06
C PRO A 572 18.65 -13.57 -23.67
N GLU A 573 17.62 -12.78 -23.39
CA GLU A 573 17.05 -12.62 -22.06
C GLU A 573 16.13 -13.77 -21.69
N ALA A 574 15.31 -14.23 -22.65
CA ALA A 574 14.47 -15.41 -22.49
C ALA A 574 15.36 -16.65 -22.24
N PHE A 575 16.48 -16.74 -22.94
CA PHE A 575 17.49 -17.77 -22.73
C PHE A 575 18.09 -17.69 -21.32
N ARG A 576 18.57 -16.52 -20.86
CA ARG A 576 19.15 -16.35 -19.52
C ARG A 576 18.17 -16.68 -18.39
N SER A 577 16.94 -16.18 -18.49
CA SER A 577 15.90 -16.44 -17.48
C SER A 577 15.59 -17.94 -17.37
N GLN A 578 15.44 -18.61 -18.52
CA GLN A 578 15.18 -20.04 -18.56
C GLN A 578 16.39 -20.84 -18.04
N ALA A 579 17.60 -20.50 -18.45
CA ALA A 579 18.84 -21.13 -18.00
C ALA A 579 19.06 -20.98 -16.49
N ASN A 580 18.83 -19.79 -15.93
CA ASN A 580 18.97 -19.53 -14.49
C ASN A 580 17.90 -20.26 -13.67
N SER A 581 16.65 -20.29 -14.17
CA SER A 581 15.59 -21.10 -13.56
C SER A 581 15.99 -22.57 -13.52
N TYR A 582 16.56 -23.11 -14.61
CA TYR A 582 17.05 -24.48 -14.65
C TYR A 582 18.24 -24.71 -13.70
N LEU A 583 19.24 -23.83 -13.71
CA LEU A 583 20.40 -23.95 -12.82
C LEU A 583 20.00 -23.94 -11.33
N SER A 584 19.01 -23.12 -10.97
CA SER A 584 18.50 -23.06 -9.58
C SER A 584 17.76 -24.34 -9.15
N GLN A 585 17.12 -25.06 -10.08
CA GLN A 585 16.39 -26.29 -9.78
C GLN A 585 17.31 -27.50 -9.57
N TYR A 586 18.53 -27.49 -10.10
CA TYR A 586 19.40 -28.68 -10.17
C TYR A 586 20.78 -28.50 -9.53
N GLU A 587 21.01 -27.43 -8.76
CA GLU A 587 22.31 -26.95 -8.25
C GLU A 587 23.21 -28.00 -7.54
N LYS A 588 22.65 -29.13 -7.10
CA LYS A 588 23.33 -30.19 -6.34
C LYS A 588 23.89 -31.37 -7.18
N HIS A 589 23.66 -31.42 -8.49
CA HIS A 589 24.06 -32.59 -9.30
C HIS A 589 25.37 -32.39 -10.09
N GLU A 590 26.16 -33.45 -10.21
CA GLU A 590 27.46 -33.48 -10.93
C GLU A 590 27.30 -33.18 -12.45
N SER A 591 26.15 -33.52 -13.02
CA SER A 591 25.77 -33.18 -14.41
C SER A 591 25.57 -31.67 -14.64
N THR A 592 25.41 -30.85 -13.59
CA THR A 592 25.31 -29.39 -13.76
C THR A 592 26.56 -28.74 -14.32
N SER A 593 27.72 -29.40 -14.28
CA SER A 593 28.97 -28.81 -14.77
C SER A 593 28.97 -28.53 -16.27
N GLU A 594 28.38 -29.40 -17.08
CA GLU A 594 28.30 -29.22 -18.54
C GLU A 594 27.27 -28.16 -18.94
N VAL A 595 26.09 -28.17 -18.31
CA VAL A 595 25.09 -27.11 -18.53
C VAL A 595 25.59 -25.75 -18.05
N LYS A 596 26.32 -25.68 -16.92
CA LYS A 596 26.98 -24.44 -16.48
C LYS A 596 27.99 -23.92 -17.51
N LYS A 597 28.78 -24.80 -18.13
CA LYS A 597 29.71 -24.42 -19.21
C LYS A 597 28.99 -23.90 -20.45
N LEU A 598 27.94 -24.60 -20.90
CA LEU A 598 27.16 -24.21 -22.08
C LEU A 598 26.42 -22.88 -21.85
N VAL A 599 25.79 -22.71 -20.68
CA VAL A 599 25.10 -21.47 -20.30
C VAL A 599 26.09 -20.32 -20.22
N LYS A 600 27.29 -20.54 -19.68
CA LYS A 600 28.35 -19.53 -19.64
C LYS A 600 28.81 -19.14 -21.05
N GLN A 601 29.11 -20.11 -21.91
CA GLN A 601 29.52 -19.86 -23.29
C GLN A 601 28.46 -19.04 -24.05
N LEU A 602 27.20 -19.48 -24.02
CA LEU A 602 26.12 -18.77 -24.69
C LEU A 602 25.88 -17.38 -24.09
N THR A 603 26.04 -17.24 -22.77
CA THR A 603 25.97 -15.93 -22.09
C THR A 603 27.06 -14.99 -22.58
N ASP A 604 28.28 -15.48 -22.76
CA ASP A 604 29.44 -14.71 -23.21
C ASP A 604 29.30 -14.32 -24.70
N GLU A 605 28.91 -15.26 -25.57
CA GLU A 605 28.61 -14.99 -26.99
C GLU A 605 27.49 -13.94 -27.16
N THR A 606 26.49 -14.00 -26.29
CA THR A 606 25.37 -13.08 -26.30
C THR A 606 25.78 -11.67 -25.87
N LYS A 607 26.62 -11.56 -24.82
CA LYS A 607 27.21 -10.26 -24.43
C LYS A 607 28.02 -9.66 -25.56
N GLU A 608 28.80 -10.48 -26.27
CA GLU A 608 29.61 -10.01 -27.40
C GLU A 608 28.73 -9.49 -28.54
N ARG A 609 27.63 -10.17 -28.87
CA ARG A 609 26.64 -9.69 -29.87
C ARG A 609 25.96 -8.39 -29.43
N GLU A 610 25.58 -8.26 -28.16
CA GLU A 610 25.02 -7.02 -27.62
C GLU A 610 26.02 -5.86 -27.73
N VAL A 611 27.28 -6.09 -27.35
CA VAL A 611 28.36 -5.09 -27.48
C VAL A 611 28.56 -4.69 -28.94
N GLN A 612 28.55 -5.63 -29.88
CA GLN A 612 28.65 -5.31 -31.32
C GLN A 612 27.46 -4.49 -31.83
N LYS A 613 26.24 -4.78 -31.35
CA LYS A 613 25.04 -4.00 -31.68
C LYS A 613 25.14 -2.58 -31.13
N HIS A 614 25.60 -2.43 -29.90
CA HIS A 614 25.84 -1.13 -29.27
C HIS A 614 26.91 -0.34 -30.04
N GLU A 615 28.03 -0.97 -30.41
CA GLU A 615 29.11 -0.36 -31.18
C GLU A 615 28.60 0.15 -32.54
N LYS A 616 27.83 -0.67 -33.26
CA LYS A 616 27.28 -0.27 -34.57
C LYS A 616 26.31 0.91 -34.47
N ALA A 617 25.43 0.90 -33.46
CA ALA A 617 24.52 2.00 -33.20
C ALA A 617 25.29 3.27 -32.78
N PHE A 618 26.31 3.13 -31.95
CA PHE A 618 27.19 4.21 -31.52
C PHE A 618 27.95 4.82 -32.71
N GLN A 619 28.47 4.02 -33.62
CA GLN A 619 29.15 4.50 -34.83
C GLN A 619 28.20 5.33 -35.71
N THR A 620 26.91 4.99 -35.77
CA THR A 620 25.89 5.79 -36.46
C THR A 620 25.70 7.16 -35.81
N VAL A 621 25.66 7.21 -34.47
CA VAL A 621 25.59 8.47 -33.72
C VAL A 621 26.86 9.30 -33.93
N ARG A 622 28.03 8.67 -33.90
CA ARG A 622 29.34 9.30 -34.11
C ARG A 622 29.46 9.92 -35.51
N ASP A 623 29.04 9.18 -36.53
CA ASP A 623 29.04 9.69 -37.91
C ASP A 623 28.10 10.89 -38.07
N ALA A 624 26.94 10.86 -37.41
CA ALA A 624 26.02 11.99 -37.38
C ALA A 624 26.61 13.19 -36.62
N TYR A 625 27.29 12.96 -35.49
CA TYR A 625 27.97 14.01 -34.72
C TYR A 625 29.11 14.66 -35.51
N ASN A 626 29.87 13.88 -36.29
CA ASN A 626 30.93 14.42 -37.14
C ASN A 626 30.38 15.33 -38.26
N ARG A 627 29.11 15.18 -38.64
CA ARG A 627 28.41 15.99 -39.66
C ARG A 627 27.42 16.98 -39.05
N ARG A 628 27.51 17.22 -37.74
CA ARG A 628 26.51 17.98 -36.98
C ARG A 628 26.33 19.43 -37.43
N GLY A 629 27.37 20.07 -37.98
CA GLY A 629 27.29 21.44 -38.51
C GLY A 629 26.36 21.57 -39.73
N GLU A 630 26.13 20.50 -40.48
CA GLU A 630 25.21 20.52 -41.64
C GLU A 630 23.79 20.12 -41.25
N ARG A 631 23.65 19.20 -40.28
CA ARG A 631 22.36 18.54 -39.96
C ARG A 631 22.23 18.23 -38.45
N PRO A 632 22.09 19.24 -37.58
CA PRO A 632 22.04 19.05 -36.12
C PRO A 632 20.87 18.15 -35.69
N LYS A 633 19.71 18.27 -36.35
CA LYS A 633 18.53 17.44 -36.08
C LYS A 633 18.78 15.94 -36.27
N VAL A 634 19.60 15.56 -37.25
CA VAL A 634 19.92 14.15 -37.53
C VAL A 634 20.74 13.55 -36.40
N PHE A 635 21.75 14.28 -35.92
CA PHE A 635 22.53 13.88 -34.75
C PHE A 635 21.66 13.76 -33.50
N LEU A 636 20.85 14.77 -33.19
CA LEU A 636 20.02 14.78 -31.98
C LEU A 636 18.98 13.65 -31.97
N THR A 637 18.41 13.33 -33.13
CA THR A 637 17.49 12.18 -33.28
C THR A 637 18.25 10.87 -33.01
N ALA A 638 19.39 10.66 -33.66
CA ALA A 638 20.20 9.46 -33.47
C ALA A 638 20.69 9.30 -32.01
N ALA A 639 21.09 10.39 -31.36
CA ALA A 639 21.52 10.39 -29.97
C ALA A 639 20.37 10.05 -29.01
N THR A 640 19.17 10.58 -29.26
CA THR A 640 17.98 10.30 -28.44
C THR A 640 17.53 8.85 -28.60
N ASP A 641 17.49 8.35 -29.84
CA ASP A 641 17.16 6.95 -30.14
C ASP A 641 18.16 5.99 -29.48
N PHE A 642 19.46 6.33 -29.52
CA PHE A 642 20.50 5.55 -28.87
C PHE A 642 20.33 5.49 -27.35
N ALA A 643 20.08 6.64 -26.71
CA ALA A 643 19.89 6.73 -25.26
C ALA A 643 18.64 5.95 -24.80
N GLY A 644 17.56 5.98 -25.59
CA GLY A 644 16.33 5.23 -25.29
C GLY A 644 16.48 3.72 -25.52
N GLN A 645 17.14 3.30 -26.60
CA GLN A 645 17.29 1.88 -26.94
C GLN A 645 18.39 1.17 -26.15
N TYR A 646 19.46 1.88 -25.75
CA TYR A 646 20.64 1.29 -25.13
C TYR A 646 21.07 2.01 -23.84
N PRO A 647 20.20 2.10 -22.80
CA PRO A 647 20.48 2.83 -21.57
C PRO A 647 21.63 2.24 -20.73
N ALA A 648 22.01 0.97 -20.95
CA ALA A 648 23.13 0.30 -20.28
C ALA A 648 24.41 0.27 -21.14
N SER A 649 24.44 0.99 -22.26
CA SER A 649 25.60 1.00 -23.15
C SER A 649 26.79 1.73 -22.52
N PRO A 650 28.03 1.22 -22.66
CA PRO A 650 29.23 1.93 -22.19
C PRO A 650 29.49 3.24 -22.94
N TYR A 651 28.80 3.49 -24.05
CA TYR A 651 28.95 4.71 -24.86
C TYR A 651 27.92 5.81 -24.52
N LEU A 652 26.97 5.53 -23.61
CA LEU A 652 25.89 6.46 -23.32
C LEU A 652 26.40 7.82 -22.82
N ASP A 653 27.34 7.82 -21.88
CA ASP A 653 27.91 9.05 -21.32
C ASP A 653 28.55 9.93 -22.39
N GLN A 654 29.26 9.32 -23.35
CA GLN A 654 29.86 10.04 -24.47
C GLN A 654 28.80 10.64 -25.40
N VAL A 655 27.71 9.90 -25.69
CA VAL A 655 26.60 10.40 -26.51
C VAL A 655 25.87 11.56 -25.80
N LEU A 656 25.66 11.46 -24.50
CA LEU A 656 25.04 12.53 -23.70
C LEU A 656 25.94 13.77 -23.59
N GLN A 657 27.26 13.57 -23.48
CA GLN A 657 28.22 14.65 -23.54
C GLN A 657 28.14 15.38 -24.89
N TRP A 658 28.16 14.66 -26.01
CA TRP A 658 28.03 15.25 -27.35
C TRP A 658 26.70 15.98 -27.55
N ARG A 659 25.60 15.46 -26.98
CA ARG A 659 24.31 16.14 -26.99
C ARG A 659 24.35 17.46 -26.23
N SER A 660 25.03 17.49 -25.08
CA SER A 660 25.21 18.69 -24.25
C SER A 660 26.11 19.72 -24.94
N GLU A 661 27.19 19.28 -25.60
CA GLU A 661 28.06 20.14 -26.41
C GLU A 661 27.28 20.79 -27.55
N MET A 662 26.46 20.01 -28.28
CA MET A 662 25.59 20.53 -29.34
C MET A 662 24.56 21.54 -28.82
N GLN A 663 24.00 21.29 -27.63
CA GLN A 663 23.10 22.23 -26.98
C GLN A 663 23.78 23.58 -26.70
N LEU A 664 25.02 23.55 -26.18
CA LEU A 664 25.80 24.76 -25.92
C LEU A 664 26.19 25.48 -27.23
N GLU A 665 26.55 24.73 -28.27
CA GLU A 665 26.89 25.26 -29.60
C GLU A 665 25.69 26.03 -30.21
N ILE A 666 24.50 25.41 -30.24
CA ILE A 666 23.29 26.07 -30.77
C ILE A 666 22.91 27.28 -29.91
N ARG A 667 23.02 27.19 -28.57
CA ARG A 667 22.76 28.35 -27.69
C ARG A 667 23.72 29.51 -27.99
N ALA A 668 25.00 29.22 -28.21
CA ALA A 668 25.99 30.24 -28.58
C ALA A 668 25.64 30.89 -29.94
N GLN A 669 25.27 30.09 -30.95
CA GLN A 669 24.84 30.60 -32.25
C GLN A 669 23.59 31.51 -32.15
N ILE A 670 22.62 31.16 -31.29
CA ILE A 670 21.45 32.00 -31.02
C ILE A 670 21.87 33.32 -30.34
N ALA A 671 22.82 33.25 -29.42
CA ALA A 671 23.31 34.41 -28.68
C ALA A 671 24.08 35.42 -29.55
N GLU A 672 24.76 34.95 -30.60
CA GLU A 672 25.48 35.77 -31.58
C GLU A 672 24.55 36.59 -32.50
N ILE A 673 23.26 36.22 -32.60
CA ILE A 673 22.29 36.96 -33.39
C ILE A 673 21.98 38.28 -32.67
N ASP A 674 22.41 39.38 -33.29
CA ASP A 674 22.12 40.73 -32.81
C ASP A 674 20.60 41.02 -32.89
N PRO A 675 19.91 41.19 -31.76
CA PRO A 675 18.48 41.45 -31.75
C PRO A 675 18.13 42.91 -32.07
N SER A 676 19.10 43.80 -32.29
CA SER A 676 18.86 45.24 -32.48
C SER A 676 18.00 45.61 -33.69
N SER A 677 17.96 44.75 -34.70
CA SER A 677 17.08 44.91 -35.85
C SER A 677 15.85 44.00 -35.74
N LEU A 678 14.72 44.42 -36.32
CA LEU A 678 13.50 43.60 -36.39
C LEU A 678 13.76 42.22 -37.01
N GLN A 679 14.64 42.15 -38.01
CA GLN A 679 15.03 40.89 -38.63
C GLN A 679 15.85 40.02 -37.66
N GLY A 680 16.82 40.61 -36.96
CA GLY A 680 17.62 39.93 -35.94
C GLY A 680 16.78 39.40 -34.78
N PHE A 681 15.85 40.20 -34.27
CA PHE A 681 14.88 39.79 -33.25
C PHE A 681 14.03 38.61 -33.72
N LYS A 682 13.43 38.70 -34.92
CA LYS A 682 12.66 37.59 -35.52
C LYS A 682 13.50 36.32 -35.66
N MET A 683 14.74 36.45 -36.15
CA MET A 683 15.65 35.31 -36.29
C MET A 683 15.94 34.66 -34.94
N ARG A 684 16.16 35.45 -33.89
CA ARG A 684 16.45 34.95 -32.55
C ARG A 684 15.26 34.24 -31.93
N VAL A 685 14.04 34.79 -32.04
CA VAL A 685 12.80 34.13 -31.61
C VAL A 685 12.60 32.80 -32.35
N ASN A 686 12.73 32.79 -33.69
CA ASN A 686 12.57 31.58 -34.48
C ASN A 686 13.62 30.51 -34.18
N ASN A 687 14.88 30.91 -33.96
CA ASN A 687 15.93 29.96 -33.62
C ASN A 687 15.78 29.43 -32.19
N LEU A 688 15.30 30.24 -31.24
CA LEU A 688 14.96 29.77 -29.89
C LEU A 688 13.79 28.78 -29.93
N LYS A 689 12.79 29.01 -30.78
CA LYS A 689 11.69 28.07 -31.04
C LYS A 689 12.20 26.74 -31.62
N GLY A 690 13.05 26.79 -32.64
CA GLY A 690 13.71 25.61 -33.20
C GLY A 690 14.59 24.88 -32.17
N PHE A 691 15.24 25.61 -31.26
CA PHE A 691 15.99 25.03 -30.15
C PHE A 691 15.09 24.25 -29.19
N LEU A 692 13.92 24.78 -28.82
CA LEU A 692 12.95 24.09 -27.97
C LEU A 692 12.42 22.80 -28.60
N GLU A 693 12.17 22.81 -29.91
CA GLU A 693 11.77 21.61 -30.64
C GLU A 693 12.85 20.52 -30.64
N LEU A 694 14.12 20.91 -30.68
CA LEU A 694 15.26 20.00 -30.69
C LEU A 694 15.62 19.45 -29.30
N PHE A 695 15.29 20.19 -28.22
CA PHE A 695 15.63 19.84 -26.85
C PHE A 695 14.41 19.96 -25.92
N PRO A 696 13.40 19.08 -26.05
CA PRO A 696 12.27 19.07 -25.14
C PRO A 696 12.72 18.69 -23.71
N GLY A 697 12.19 19.38 -22.70
CA GLY A 697 12.38 19.06 -21.29
C GLY A 697 13.71 19.51 -20.67
N LEU A 698 14.35 20.55 -21.22
CA LEU A 698 15.49 21.19 -20.58
C LEU A 698 15.07 21.94 -19.32
N GLU A 699 16.03 22.11 -18.40
CA GLU A 699 15.88 23.11 -17.34
C GLU A 699 15.68 24.50 -17.97
N ASN A 700 14.67 25.21 -17.48
CA ASN A 700 14.19 26.50 -17.98
C ASN A 700 13.44 26.48 -19.33
N THR A 701 12.97 25.31 -19.81
CA THR A 701 12.08 25.23 -20.99
C THR A 701 10.87 26.14 -20.85
N GLY A 702 10.26 26.23 -19.65
CA GLY A 702 9.12 27.12 -19.40
C GLY A 702 9.43 28.59 -19.67
N GLU A 703 10.55 29.12 -19.15
CA GLU A 703 10.93 30.52 -19.38
C GLU A 703 11.24 30.80 -20.86
N MET A 704 11.89 29.86 -21.55
CA MET A 704 12.15 29.99 -22.98
C MET A 704 10.86 29.97 -23.80
N GLU A 705 9.89 29.13 -23.45
CA GLU A 705 8.57 29.10 -24.09
C GLU A 705 7.83 30.42 -23.89
N VAL A 706 7.88 30.99 -22.68
CA VAL A 706 7.35 32.34 -22.39
C VAL A 706 8.05 33.39 -23.24
N ALA A 707 9.38 33.32 -23.39
CA ALA A 707 10.14 34.26 -24.22
C ALA A 707 9.76 34.15 -25.71
N VAL A 708 9.57 32.94 -26.24
CA VAL A 708 9.14 32.71 -27.63
C VAL A 708 7.72 33.24 -27.83
N HIS A 709 6.80 32.96 -26.91
CA HIS A 709 5.42 33.45 -26.96
C HIS A 709 5.34 34.98 -26.91
N ALA A 710 6.07 35.60 -25.99
CA ALA A 710 6.19 37.05 -25.88
C ALA A 710 6.81 37.66 -27.15
N GLY A 711 7.82 37.00 -27.73
CA GLY A 711 8.43 37.41 -29.00
C GLY A 711 7.44 37.35 -30.17
N ASP A 712 6.68 36.25 -30.29
CA ASP A 712 5.64 36.06 -31.30
C ASP A 712 4.50 37.08 -31.15
N LYS A 713 4.16 37.50 -29.93
CA LYS A 713 3.23 38.61 -29.66
C LYS A 713 3.78 39.97 -30.09
N LEU A 714 5.06 40.23 -29.81
CA LEU A 714 5.68 41.54 -30.04
C LEU A 714 5.99 41.78 -31.52
N ILE A 715 6.37 40.74 -32.27
CA ILE A 715 6.73 40.84 -33.70
C ILE A 715 5.63 41.51 -34.56
N PRO A 716 4.34 41.13 -34.47
CA PRO A 716 3.25 41.81 -35.18
C PRO A 716 3.15 43.30 -34.85
N LEU A 717 3.27 43.67 -33.57
CA LEU A 717 3.20 45.06 -33.11
C LEU A 717 4.36 45.88 -33.70
N LEU A 718 5.57 45.30 -33.71
CA LEU A 718 6.75 45.89 -34.34
C LEU A 718 6.60 46.07 -35.85
N ASN A 719 5.94 45.12 -36.55
CA ASN A 719 5.66 45.25 -37.98
C ASN A 719 4.62 46.32 -38.28
N GLY A 720 3.63 46.50 -37.39
CA GLY A 720 2.60 47.53 -37.51
C GLY A 720 3.16 48.95 -37.39
N GLY A 721 4.36 49.10 -36.83
CA GLY A 721 5.03 50.38 -36.65
C GLY A 721 4.43 51.22 -35.53
N SER A 722 3.51 50.67 -34.75
CA SER A 722 2.94 51.32 -33.58
C SER A 722 2.63 50.32 -32.46
N ILE A 723 2.86 50.73 -31.22
CA ILE A 723 2.55 49.91 -30.03
C ILE A 723 1.55 50.69 -29.15
N PRO A 724 0.43 50.05 -28.74
CA PRO A 724 -0.52 50.70 -27.84
C PRO A 724 0.10 50.87 -26.45
N VAL A 725 -0.04 52.06 -25.89
CA VAL A 725 0.49 52.39 -24.56
C VAL A 725 -0.59 53.12 -23.75
N THR A 726 -0.70 52.76 -22.47
CA THR A 726 -1.65 53.39 -21.53
C THR A 726 -0.88 54.06 -20.39
N VAL A 727 -1.03 55.37 -20.23
CA VAL A 727 -0.50 56.06 -19.04
C VAL A 727 -1.51 55.86 -17.91
N ILE A 728 -1.10 55.14 -16.86
CA ILE A 728 -1.96 54.84 -15.70
C ILE A 728 -2.03 56.06 -14.78
N SER A 729 -0.87 56.67 -14.51
CA SER A 729 -0.80 57.85 -13.65
C SER A 729 0.47 58.64 -13.92
N ALA A 730 0.41 59.94 -13.62
CA ALA A 730 1.57 60.77 -13.41
C ALA A 730 1.48 61.26 -11.96
N GLY A 731 2.55 61.08 -11.18
CA GLY A 731 2.60 61.46 -9.78
C GLY A 731 2.19 62.93 -9.56
N THR A 732 1.82 63.26 -8.33
CA THR A 732 1.46 64.63 -7.96
C THR A 732 2.70 65.51 -7.88
N LEU A 733 2.85 66.44 -8.81
CA LEU A 733 3.73 67.59 -8.65
C LEU A 733 3.01 68.62 -7.77
N THR A 734 3.48 68.79 -6.54
CA THR A 734 3.05 69.87 -5.65
C THR A 734 3.64 71.18 -6.16
N ASP A 735 2.90 71.87 -7.03
CA ASP A 735 3.22 73.25 -7.40
C ASP A 735 2.90 74.19 -6.23
N THR A 736 3.92 74.86 -5.70
CA THR A 736 3.78 75.91 -4.67
C THR A 736 2.93 77.10 -5.16
N TYR A 737 2.63 77.22 -6.46
CA TYR A 737 1.93 78.37 -7.08
C TYR A 737 0.54 78.09 -7.68
N LYS A 738 -0.13 76.97 -7.36
CA LYS A 738 -1.51 76.66 -7.84
C LYS A 738 -1.69 76.66 -9.37
N GLN A 739 -0.70 76.25 -10.15
CA GLN A 739 -0.84 76.03 -11.58
C GLN A 739 -1.12 74.54 -11.85
N ARG A 740 -2.05 74.28 -12.79
CA ARG A 740 -2.40 72.93 -13.22
C ARG A 740 -1.19 72.31 -13.90
N LEU A 741 -0.69 71.20 -13.36
CA LEU A 741 0.20 70.33 -14.11
C LEU A 741 -0.57 69.79 -15.32
N THR A 742 -0.13 70.19 -16.51
CA THR A 742 -0.65 69.68 -17.77
C THR A 742 0.55 69.08 -18.49
N ILE A 743 0.57 67.76 -18.68
CA ILE A 743 1.69 67.07 -19.33
C ILE A 743 1.54 67.31 -20.83
N HIS A 744 2.36 68.18 -21.40
CA HIS A 744 2.13 68.69 -22.75
C HIS A 744 2.81 67.92 -23.90
N GLU A 745 3.80 67.05 -23.68
CA GLU A 745 4.51 66.52 -24.86
C GLU A 745 5.34 65.25 -24.60
N PHE A 746 4.91 64.08 -25.11
CA PHE A 746 5.86 63.01 -25.44
C PHE A 746 6.38 63.25 -26.87
N ARG A 747 7.69 63.47 -27.02
CA ARG A 747 8.31 63.67 -28.34
C ARG A 747 9.07 62.41 -28.76
N LEU A 748 8.43 61.58 -29.57
CA LEU A 748 9.13 60.55 -30.35
C LEU A 748 9.81 61.22 -31.54
N GLU A 749 11.14 61.18 -31.61
CA GLU A 749 11.88 61.71 -32.76
C GLU A 749 11.68 60.84 -34.01
N LYS A 750 10.53 61.00 -34.67
CA LYS A 750 10.38 60.81 -36.10
C LYS A 750 9.24 61.68 -36.62
N LYS A 751 9.59 62.70 -37.41
CA LYS A 751 8.66 63.59 -38.14
C LYS A 751 7.75 64.51 -37.30
N GLY A 752 8.18 64.96 -36.12
CA GLY A 752 7.62 66.17 -35.48
C GLY A 752 6.12 66.15 -35.16
N GLN A 753 5.54 64.97 -34.89
CA GLN A 753 4.15 64.88 -34.43
C GLN A 753 4.08 64.90 -32.90
N ILE A 754 3.10 65.66 -32.39
CA ILE A 754 2.84 65.92 -30.98
C ILE A 754 1.56 65.15 -30.59
N ALA A 755 1.55 64.46 -29.45
CA ALA A 755 0.36 63.83 -28.88
C ALA A 755 0.16 64.31 -27.42
N GLU A 756 -1.03 64.81 -27.11
CA GLU A 756 -1.46 65.15 -25.74
C GLU A 756 -2.12 63.92 -25.09
N PHE A 757 -1.60 63.48 -23.93
CA PHE A 757 -2.04 62.24 -23.28
C PHE A 757 -3.18 62.50 -22.30
N ASN A 758 -4.41 62.27 -22.75
CA ASN A 758 -5.56 62.05 -21.88
C ASN A 758 -6.32 60.74 -22.20
N GLU A 759 -5.92 59.99 -23.25
CA GLU A 759 -6.59 58.77 -23.71
C GLU A 759 -5.57 57.70 -24.18
N LYS A 760 -6.04 56.51 -24.60
CA LYS A 760 -5.18 55.45 -25.18
C LYS A 760 -4.62 55.93 -26.52
N HIS A 761 -3.31 55.80 -26.72
CA HIS A 761 -2.66 56.21 -27.97
C HIS A 761 -1.75 55.11 -28.52
N ASP A 762 -1.68 55.04 -29.85
CA ASP A 762 -0.72 54.23 -30.57
C ASP A 762 0.58 55.02 -30.73
N LEU A 763 1.67 54.54 -30.13
CA LEU A 763 2.98 55.18 -30.25
C LEU A 763 3.70 54.65 -31.50
N PRO A 764 4.00 55.50 -32.50
CA PRO A 764 4.79 55.07 -33.65
C PRO A 764 6.22 54.78 -33.21
N TRP A 765 6.61 53.51 -33.16
CA TRP A 765 7.89 53.05 -32.65
C TRP A 765 8.48 51.94 -33.52
N SER A 766 9.80 51.90 -33.62
CA SER A 766 10.56 50.86 -34.30
C SER A 766 11.55 50.23 -33.32
N LEU A 767 11.84 48.94 -33.47
CA LEU A 767 12.80 48.24 -32.62
C LEU A 767 14.16 48.97 -32.58
N GLY A 768 14.71 49.17 -31.38
CA GLY A 768 15.96 49.91 -31.16
C GLY A 768 15.83 51.44 -31.23
N GLN A 769 14.66 51.99 -31.56
CA GLN A 769 14.42 53.43 -31.55
C GLN A 769 14.40 53.94 -30.11
N ALA A 770 15.20 54.98 -29.85
CA ALA A 770 15.19 55.65 -28.56
C ALA A 770 13.82 56.31 -28.29
N ILE A 771 13.37 56.24 -27.04
CA ILE A 771 12.13 56.86 -26.58
C ILE A 771 12.52 58.01 -25.66
N SER A 772 12.36 59.24 -26.16
CA SER A 772 12.54 60.44 -25.35
C SER A 772 11.23 60.84 -24.68
N ILE A 773 11.27 60.92 -23.36
CA ILE A 773 10.16 61.37 -22.51
C ILE A 773 10.56 62.75 -22.01
N LYS A 774 9.74 63.74 -22.36
CA LYS A 774 9.92 65.12 -21.96
C LYS A 774 8.70 65.56 -21.17
N ILE A 775 8.91 66.29 -20.08
CA ILE A 775 7.83 66.87 -19.30
C ILE A 775 8.12 68.34 -19.16
N GLU A 776 7.13 69.13 -19.55
CA GLU A 776 7.21 70.57 -19.53
C GLU A 776 6.11 71.13 -18.64
N VAL A 777 6.45 72.16 -17.87
CA VAL A 777 5.54 72.90 -17.02
C VAL A 777 5.36 74.29 -17.64
N CYS A 778 4.11 74.75 -17.72
CA CYS A 778 3.86 76.10 -18.19
C CYS A 778 4.20 77.12 -17.10
N LYS A 779 5.12 78.04 -17.38
CA LYS A 779 5.44 79.18 -16.52
C LYS A 779 4.54 80.36 -16.85
N GLY A 780 3.47 80.53 -16.06
CA GLY A 780 2.57 81.69 -16.14
C GLY A 780 1.21 81.37 -16.75
N TYR A 781 0.60 82.34 -17.43
CA TYR A 781 -0.68 82.10 -18.08
C TYR A 781 -0.52 81.16 -19.28
N CYS A 782 -1.14 79.97 -19.23
CA CYS A 782 -1.04 78.88 -20.21
C CYS A 782 -1.20 79.32 -21.68
N PHE A 783 -1.96 80.38 -21.93
CA PHE A 783 -2.21 80.93 -23.26
C PHE A 783 -1.01 81.69 -23.88
N LEU A 784 0.08 81.93 -23.13
CA LEU A 784 1.29 82.59 -23.65
C LEU A 784 2.37 81.59 -24.11
N GLY A 785 2.15 80.28 -23.94
CA GLY A 785 3.04 79.25 -24.50
C GLY A 785 4.44 79.17 -23.88
N ASN A 786 4.65 79.76 -22.71
CA ASN A 786 5.93 79.68 -22.00
C ASN A 786 6.04 78.33 -21.27
N TYR A 787 6.50 77.29 -21.96
CA TYR A 787 6.77 75.98 -21.36
C TYR A 787 8.25 75.87 -20.98
N GLU A 788 8.52 75.33 -19.79
CA GLU A 788 9.87 74.99 -19.34
C GLU A 788 9.97 73.49 -19.13
N THR A 789 11.00 72.88 -19.69
CA THR A 789 11.31 71.46 -19.48
C THR A 789 11.77 71.24 -18.05
N VAL A 790 10.99 70.48 -17.28
CA VAL A 790 11.33 70.11 -15.90
C VAL A 790 11.91 68.71 -15.79
N PHE A 791 11.69 67.87 -16.81
CA PHE A 791 12.22 66.53 -16.88
C PHE A 791 12.42 66.10 -18.34
N GLU A 792 13.55 65.46 -18.62
CA GLU A 792 13.83 64.82 -19.89
C GLU A 792 14.62 63.54 -19.63
N THR A 793 14.18 62.42 -20.20
CA THR A 793 14.94 61.17 -20.21
C THR A 793 14.82 60.52 -21.57
N THR A 794 15.87 59.82 -21.99
CA THR A 794 15.88 59.03 -23.22
C THR A 794 16.13 57.58 -22.85
N LEU A 795 15.15 56.73 -23.14
CA LEU A 795 15.24 55.28 -23.03
C LEU A 795 15.83 54.76 -24.34
N THR A 796 16.82 53.88 -24.26
CA THR A 796 17.56 53.41 -25.43
C THR A 796 17.62 51.89 -25.48
N GLY A 797 17.76 51.35 -26.69
CA GLY A 797 18.00 49.94 -26.92
C GLY A 797 16.79 49.19 -27.45
N VAL A 798 17.00 47.89 -27.68
CA VAL A 798 16.12 47.03 -28.51
C VAL A 798 14.70 46.96 -27.99
N LEU A 799 14.54 46.93 -26.66
CA LEU A 799 13.27 46.88 -25.98
C LEU A 799 13.12 48.07 -25.02
N ALA A 800 13.57 49.26 -25.44
CA ALA A 800 13.35 50.52 -24.72
C ALA A 800 11.89 50.74 -24.30
N ILE A 801 10.96 50.13 -25.04
CA ILE A 801 9.55 50.16 -24.69
C ILE A 801 9.24 49.43 -23.36
N LYS A 802 9.95 48.34 -23.01
CA LYS A 802 9.84 47.68 -21.69
C LYS A 802 10.13 48.66 -20.56
N GLU A 803 11.10 49.56 -20.74
CA GLU A 803 11.44 50.56 -19.72
C GLU A 803 10.31 51.57 -19.50
N LEU A 804 9.34 51.68 -20.41
CA LEU A 804 8.09 52.40 -20.14
C LEU A 804 7.19 51.60 -19.20
N ASP A 805 7.09 50.29 -19.34
CA ASP A 805 6.15 49.45 -18.60
C ASP A 805 6.47 49.41 -17.09
N GLY A 806 5.59 49.98 -16.27
CA GLY A 806 5.78 50.16 -14.83
C GLY A 806 5.91 51.63 -14.42
N VAL A 807 6.59 51.87 -13.28
CA VAL A 807 6.76 53.20 -12.69
C VAL A 807 8.18 53.73 -12.98
N LEU A 808 8.27 54.75 -13.84
CA LEU A 808 9.50 55.51 -14.07
C LEU A 808 9.65 56.58 -12.99
N SER A 809 10.49 56.34 -11.98
CA SER A 809 10.85 57.33 -10.95
C SER A 809 12.28 57.83 -11.14
N ARG A 810 12.48 59.15 -11.29
CA ARG A 810 13.80 59.78 -11.21
C ARG A 810 13.69 61.13 -10.50
N GLY A 811 14.64 61.40 -9.62
CA GLY A 811 14.75 62.71 -8.95
C GLY A 811 14.95 63.82 -9.98
N THR A 812 14.21 64.91 -9.83
CA THR A 812 14.37 66.13 -10.63
C THR A 812 15.41 67.02 -9.96
N ASP A 813 16.47 67.42 -10.69
CA ASP A 813 17.46 68.40 -10.23
C ASP A 813 16.94 69.86 -10.28
N SER A 814 15.65 70.06 -10.56
CA SER A 814 15.09 71.42 -10.66
C SER A 814 14.65 71.94 -9.30
N ASP A 815 15.05 73.16 -8.97
CA ASP A 815 14.65 73.94 -7.78
C ASP A 815 13.12 74.17 -7.65
N TYR A 816 12.33 73.75 -8.63
CA TYR A 816 10.87 73.96 -8.72
C TYR A 816 10.03 72.80 -8.17
N VAL A 817 10.65 71.69 -7.76
CA VAL A 817 9.94 70.50 -7.25
C VAL A 817 10.30 70.30 -5.78
N GLU A 818 9.54 70.91 -4.88
CA GLU A 818 9.55 70.52 -3.45
C GLU A 818 8.67 69.28 -3.28
N GLY A 819 9.31 68.11 -3.27
CA GLY A 819 8.66 66.82 -3.03
C GLY A 819 9.50 65.65 -3.55
N ASP A 820 9.44 64.52 -2.84
CA ASP A 820 10.16 63.30 -3.20
C ASP A 820 9.65 62.76 -4.55
N SER A 821 10.47 62.89 -5.60
CA SER A 821 10.40 62.20 -6.90
C SER A 821 9.04 62.19 -7.63
N PHE A 822 8.96 62.89 -8.77
CA PHE A 822 7.89 62.65 -9.73
C PHE A 822 8.03 61.26 -10.37
N SER A 823 6.91 60.57 -10.61
CA SER A 823 6.89 59.28 -11.30
C SER A 823 5.82 59.21 -12.39
N VAL A 824 6.13 58.57 -13.52
CA VAL A 824 5.13 58.24 -14.55
C VAL A 824 4.91 56.74 -14.53
N GLN A 825 3.65 56.32 -14.38
CA GLN A 825 3.27 54.94 -14.54
C GLN A 825 2.68 54.70 -15.92
N VAL A 826 3.29 53.80 -16.68
CA VAL A 826 2.85 53.43 -18.04
C VAL A 826 2.64 51.92 -18.08
N GLU A 827 1.67 51.48 -18.86
CA GLU A 827 1.34 50.07 -19.10
C GLU A 827 1.33 49.79 -20.59
N ILE A 828 1.92 48.67 -20.98
CA ILE A 828 1.84 48.12 -22.34
C ILE A 828 0.81 46.99 -22.34
N PRO A 829 -0.43 47.22 -22.82
CA PRO A 829 -1.49 46.23 -22.71
C PRO A 829 -1.11 44.91 -23.39
N GLY A 830 -1.28 43.80 -22.66
CA GLY A 830 -1.09 42.45 -23.18
C GLY A 830 0.30 41.83 -22.98
N PHE A 831 1.19 42.52 -22.25
CA PHE A 831 2.47 41.99 -21.78
C PHE A 831 2.53 41.95 -20.26
N GLU A 832 2.89 40.80 -19.71
CA GLU A 832 3.12 40.65 -18.26
C GLU A 832 4.61 40.85 -17.89
N THR A 833 4.89 41.19 -16.63
CA THR A 833 6.28 41.34 -16.13
C THR A 833 7.14 40.09 -16.41
N GLU A 834 6.54 38.90 -16.30
CA GLU A 834 7.22 37.63 -16.60
C GLU A 834 7.62 37.53 -18.07
N GLU A 835 6.74 37.94 -18.98
CA GLU A 835 7.00 37.95 -20.43
C GLU A 835 8.15 38.91 -20.78
N TRP A 836 8.18 40.09 -20.14
CA TRP A 836 9.27 41.04 -20.31
C TRP A 836 10.62 40.54 -19.78
N ASN A 837 10.61 39.82 -18.66
CA ASN A 837 11.82 39.22 -18.10
C ASN A 837 12.31 38.03 -18.93
N ALA A 838 11.38 37.24 -19.49
CA ALA A 838 11.70 36.14 -20.37
C ALA A 838 12.33 36.65 -21.68
N LEU A 839 11.77 37.71 -22.29
CA LEU A 839 12.40 38.42 -23.40
C LEU A 839 13.82 38.89 -23.00
N GLU A 840 13.97 39.46 -21.78
CA GLU A 840 15.25 39.88 -21.19
C GLU A 840 16.33 38.84 -21.20
N ASN A 841 16.01 37.72 -20.58
CA ASN A 841 17.00 36.69 -20.33
C ASN A 841 17.36 35.93 -21.61
N TRP A 842 16.40 35.77 -22.54
CA TRP A 842 16.56 34.82 -23.64
C TRP A 842 16.71 35.45 -25.02
N ILE A 843 16.07 36.58 -25.29
CA ILE A 843 16.06 37.21 -26.61
C ILE A 843 17.08 38.35 -26.75
N ALA A 844 17.33 39.16 -25.72
CA ALA A 844 18.32 40.25 -25.87
C ALA A 844 19.38 40.38 -24.75
N PRO A 845 19.76 39.34 -24.00
CA PRO A 845 20.47 39.42 -22.70
C PRO A 845 21.64 40.41 -22.57
N GLY A 846 21.79 40.97 -21.37
CA GLY A 846 22.91 41.81 -20.97
C GLY A 846 22.93 43.17 -21.67
N ASN A 847 24.08 43.58 -22.19
CA ASN A 847 24.24 44.89 -22.84
C ASN A 847 23.60 45.00 -24.23
N ALA A 848 23.17 43.87 -24.82
CA ALA A 848 22.38 43.91 -26.05
C ALA A 848 20.99 44.55 -25.82
N TRP A 849 20.55 44.70 -24.56
CA TRP A 849 19.39 45.53 -24.19
C TRP A 849 19.62 47.02 -24.30
N ARG A 850 20.86 47.49 -24.13
CA ARG A 850 21.22 48.92 -23.98
C ARG A 850 21.90 49.51 -25.22
N LYS A 851 22.39 48.66 -26.12
CA LYS A 851 22.92 49.05 -27.43
C LYS A 851 21.78 49.10 -28.45
#